data_AF-A0A177SG36-F1
#
_entry.id   AF-A0A177SG36-F1
#
_cell.length_a   1.000
_cell.length_b   1.000
_cell.length_c   1.000
_cell.angle_alpha   90.00
_cell.angle_beta   90.00
_cell.angle_gamma   90.00
#
_symmetry.space_group_name_H-M   'P 1'
#
loop_
_entity.id
_entity.type
_entity.pdbx_description
1 polymer ?
#
loop_
_entity_poly.entity_id
_entity_poly.type
_entity_poly.pdbx_seq_one_letter_code
_entity_poly.pdbx_strand_id
1 'polypeptide(L)'
;MLRFIWNSWWRNKERFILLLVGVLIVSTGLSYLIGTTQANNGTVVDELQKRWGSSYDIVVRPEGSRSVTEDLNLLEPNYMSGLDGGITRKQYETIKQIADVEVAAPIAMIGYTATSSSVGTHTIQEEGIYRLKIKDSQNTGLQNESYTMTTFLAAGWEPMGDATRTGVSPLKLGEQPLYDYGSEVMIAGIDPAAEDQLVGLKKATTTGTYSRFFSETDLPASYGDQATQIPILLNSREYVDATRTYTYEKVALPFTATGVADMVQKIEQKGGKTYLSKLPVEEPTSYSITTQDVQKKLVDGILKNTLSTGDANNSDSLSSITLKPSPVEYKTIKSPYGSRWPFTYQVQPKEVAKESLLFKRSMYREAREFEGGFKGWKQVHLNYIGVFNPRKLDVSKDPLTELPMETYFPAKAQWVMDQNDRPVNPVRDVKPANDSYDFLTKPPSMLTTLDAAFKLRGDKAISAIRVNVKGVETMNATSEKKLQAVAQEIEDKTGLITDVTLGSSPQLALTYLPGLKGESALGWVQQPWIKLGSSIAIFQEAKVGMSGIIASVIAVALVYVFSSNIILLYARKKEFAILLSLGWRSRQLSRLLFLEATLLGTLVALIAWAILGSFWITADHPIALGRIILIGLSGLLIYWGGTIVPTLLIRRIQPFESMRSGEVSKGRRFVRAQSVLGMSINQLATYWQRTLLSIIAIALPTSLFIFFLFITFRLKGVLYATWLGEYVALEVGTMHYVAMGVALLIAILTTTEIMWQNVNERKNQLAVLKATGWRNGQIRLLVLSEGVMTGLFAGIVGLLVALGMIGFVYNQFPTSELGFLSLMLLIPVTTGVFGALLPAQRAVRITPNAAIGGVNDNQQLTERRFKWALGSIAATLVIGTTSLFLLAAPETRTAQKEITTPKVQTTGQKLKNLAQDPDDKKHTAEDNTALEQLMNAGAIQTYPGDPAAKNYDFFVKKLVSTPKELKLKEKSGYRFVTIPVFLHNRDELAAGSFSSYRPQTFSLIALDGKEFTPVDYVNHDKTAWINAFKYINSKKSWVDLVYRVPVDQKVFVLLAKDEAVEKTTTVKITLADIKKANTSATTPSTEETEKLKTLMGRGVTQTTPGNPKHQSDRFHVEALIDTPKELNLKQRAGYRFLTIPVVMQDTGDDLGGFITYRPNRYALTDLQGTDYEPIDYVNRNEKAWKNGFQYFAPYKSRVELVYQVPIDQKRFVLFASDPAFPKPTTVKIDLTKQ
;
A
#
# COMPACT_ATOMS: atom_id res chain seq x y z
N MET A 1 61.12 -38.40 -22.85
CA MET A 1 60.17 -37.82 -21.87
C MET A 1 58.73 -38.29 -22.11
N LEU A 2 58.16 -38.15 -23.31
CA LEU A 2 56.79 -38.62 -23.62
C LEU A 2 56.54 -40.11 -23.31
N ARG A 3 57.41 -41.02 -23.75
CA ARG A 3 57.33 -42.46 -23.40
C ARG A 3 57.34 -42.71 -21.88
N PHE A 4 58.06 -41.87 -21.12
CA PHE A 4 58.10 -41.98 -19.66
C PHE A 4 56.79 -41.50 -19.01
N ILE A 5 56.21 -40.40 -19.50
CA ILE A 5 54.89 -39.93 -19.06
C ILE A 5 53.84 -41.02 -19.33
N TRP A 6 53.81 -41.55 -20.55
CA TRP A 6 52.89 -42.62 -20.96
C TRP A 6 53.00 -43.89 -20.08
N ASN A 7 54.23 -44.37 -19.85
CA ASN A 7 54.47 -45.53 -19.00
C ASN A 7 54.13 -45.24 -17.53
N SER A 8 54.34 -44.00 -17.05
CA SER A 8 54.00 -43.59 -15.69
C SER A 8 52.49 -43.57 -15.46
N TRP A 9 51.71 -43.06 -16.41
CA TRP A 9 50.25 -43.11 -16.40
C TRP A 9 49.73 -44.55 -16.36
N TRP A 10 50.29 -45.43 -17.20
CA TRP A 10 49.93 -46.85 -17.21
C TRP A 10 50.41 -47.62 -15.98
N ARG A 11 51.47 -47.19 -15.29
CA ARG A 11 51.91 -47.81 -14.04
C ARG A 11 51.01 -47.45 -12.86
N ASN A 12 50.44 -46.25 -12.87
CA ASN A 12 49.57 -45.72 -11.82
C ASN A 12 48.12 -45.55 -12.30
N LYS A 13 47.55 -46.60 -12.90
CA LYS A 13 46.25 -46.58 -13.61
C LYS A 13 45.12 -45.94 -12.80
N GLU A 14 45.03 -46.25 -11.51
CA GLU A 14 43.97 -45.72 -10.62
C GLU A 14 43.97 -44.19 -10.55
N ARG A 15 45.17 -43.59 -10.47
CA ARG A 15 45.33 -42.13 -10.37
C ARG A 15 45.14 -41.45 -11.72
N PHE A 16 45.64 -42.08 -12.77
CA PHE A 16 45.47 -41.57 -14.11
C PHE A 16 43.98 -41.49 -14.48
N ILE A 17 43.18 -42.51 -14.13
CA ILE A 17 41.73 -42.48 -14.38
C ILE A 17 41.05 -41.38 -13.55
N LEU A 18 41.37 -41.25 -12.26
CA LEU A 18 40.81 -40.17 -11.42
C LEU A 18 41.11 -38.77 -12.00
N LEU A 19 42.36 -38.56 -12.42
CA LEU A 19 42.79 -37.30 -13.04
C LEU A 19 42.06 -37.04 -14.36
N LEU A 20 41.91 -38.06 -15.22
CA LEU A 20 41.24 -37.93 -16.52
C LEU A 20 39.74 -37.64 -16.33
N VAL A 21 39.10 -38.28 -15.36
CA VAL A 21 37.71 -38.00 -14.97
C VAL A 21 37.56 -36.56 -14.51
N GLY A 22 38.45 -36.06 -13.65
CA GLY A 22 38.36 -34.68 -13.20
C GLY A 22 38.70 -33.66 -14.28
N VAL A 23 39.65 -33.95 -15.17
CA VAL A 23 39.91 -33.15 -16.38
C VAL A 23 38.63 -33.04 -17.22
N LEU A 24 37.92 -34.16 -17.44
CA LEU A 24 36.70 -34.20 -18.25
C LEU A 24 35.53 -33.50 -17.57
N ILE A 25 35.33 -33.69 -16.26
CA ILE A 25 34.27 -32.98 -15.51
C ILE A 25 34.53 -31.48 -15.51
N VAL A 26 35.77 -31.06 -15.27
CA VAL A 26 36.13 -29.63 -15.26
C VAL A 26 36.01 -29.04 -16.66
N SER A 27 36.53 -29.69 -17.71
CA SER A 27 36.47 -29.15 -19.07
C SER A 27 35.05 -29.10 -19.61
N THR A 28 34.28 -30.20 -19.49
CA THR A 28 32.89 -30.26 -19.96
C THR A 28 31.99 -29.35 -19.14
N GLY A 29 32.11 -29.42 -17.81
CA GLY A 29 31.29 -28.64 -16.89
C GLY A 29 31.53 -27.14 -17.02
N LEU A 30 32.79 -26.70 -17.02
CA LEU A 30 33.14 -25.28 -17.15
C LEU A 30 32.77 -24.73 -18.53
N SER A 31 33.06 -25.45 -19.60
CA SER A 31 32.81 -24.96 -20.97
C SER A 31 31.32 -24.86 -21.27
N TYR A 32 30.54 -25.86 -20.85
CA TYR A 32 29.09 -25.82 -20.98
C TYR A 32 28.49 -24.70 -20.13
N LEU A 33 28.92 -24.56 -18.86
CA LEU A 33 28.45 -23.48 -17.99
C LEU A 33 28.75 -22.09 -18.52
N ILE A 34 29.98 -21.85 -18.96
CA ILE A 34 30.36 -20.56 -19.54
C ILE A 34 29.55 -20.33 -20.82
N GLY A 35 29.40 -21.35 -21.67
CA GLY A 35 28.60 -21.29 -22.90
C GLY A 35 27.16 -20.87 -22.61
N THR A 36 26.46 -21.61 -21.75
CA THR A 36 25.07 -21.32 -21.40
C THR A 36 24.94 -20.01 -20.61
N THR A 37 25.83 -19.70 -19.67
CA THR A 37 25.74 -18.43 -18.92
C THR A 37 25.93 -17.23 -19.85
N GLN A 38 26.80 -17.33 -20.86
CA GLN A 38 26.97 -16.27 -21.86
C GLN A 38 25.75 -16.17 -22.78
N ALA A 39 25.18 -17.30 -23.20
CA ALA A 39 23.95 -17.32 -24.00
C ALA A 39 22.78 -16.69 -23.22
N ASN A 40 22.52 -17.15 -21.98
CA ASN A 40 21.46 -16.63 -21.12
C ASN A 40 21.67 -15.14 -20.78
N ASN A 41 22.92 -14.72 -20.52
CA ASN A 41 23.20 -13.29 -20.33
C ASN A 41 22.87 -12.48 -21.58
N GLY A 42 23.20 -12.99 -22.78
CA GLY A 42 22.82 -12.37 -24.05
C GLY A 42 21.30 -12.24 -24.19
N THR A 43 20.56 -13.32 -23.95
CA THR A 43 19.09 -13.33 -24.00
C THR A 43 18.46 -12.40 -22.97
N VAL A 44 18.91 -12.42 -21.73
CA VAL A 44 18.41 -11.54 -20.65
C VAL A 44 18.72 -10.08 -20.96
N VAL A 45 19.93 -9.76 -21.43
CA VAL A 45 20.28 -8.39 -21.84
C VAL A 45 19.40 -7.94 -23.00
N ASP A 46 19.21 -8.76 -24.03
CA ASP A 46 18.40 -8.41 -25.20
C ASP A 46 16.93 -8.23 -24.84
N GLU A 47 16.37 -9.13 -24.01
CA GLU A 47 15.00 -9.02 -23.53
C GLU A 47 14.81 -7.78 -22.66
N LEU A 48 15.71 -7.53 -21.70
CA LEU A 48 15.66 -6.31 -20.89
C LEU A 48 15.84 -5.04 -21.75
N GLN A 49 16.68 -5.09 -22.80
CA GLN A 49 16.92 -3.98 -23.73
C GLN A 49 15.69 -3.69 -24.60
N LYS A 50 14.99 -4.73 -25.09
CA LYS A 50 13.70 -4.57 -25.79
C LYS A 50 12.66 -3.89 -24.91
N ARG A 51 12.68 -4.18 -23.60
CA ARG A 51 11.76 -3.63 -22.60
C ARG A 51 12.31 -2.39 -21.88
N TRP A 52 13.44 -1.85 -22.34
CA TRP A 52 14.04 -0.63 -21.79
C TRP A 52 13.27 0.60 -22.23
N GLY A 53 12.73 0.59 -23.45
CA GLY A 53 11.99 1.71 -24.03
C GLY A 53 10.72 2.04 -23.25
N SER A 54 10.52 3.32 -22.99
CA SER A 54 9.29 3.89 -22.43
C SER A 54 8.91 5.12 -23.24
N SER A 55 7.65 5.56 -23.18
CA SER A 55 7.22 6.77 -23.90
C SER A 55 7.89 8.04 -23.38
N TYR A 56 8.43 8.01 -22.15
CA TYR A 56 9.27 9.07 -21.61
C TYR A 56 10.17 8.60 -20.46
N ASP A 57 11.33 9.23 -20.33
CA ASP A 57 12.36 8.78 -19.40
C ASP A 57 12.17 9.28 -17.96
N ILE A 58 11.68 10.51 -17.82
CA ILE A 58 11.45 11.19 -16.54
C ILE A 58 10.08 11.86 -16.59
N VAL A 59 9.35 11.82 -15.46
CA VAL A 59 8.14 12.62 -15.26
C VAL A 59 8.37 13.62 -14.14
N VAL A 60 8.03 14.87 -14.42
CA VAL A 60 8.14 16.00 -13.50
C VAL A 60 6.75 16.37 -13.02
N ARG A 61 6.57 16.48 -11.70
CA ARG A 61 5.27 16.74 -11.04
C ARG A 61 5.38 17.89 -10.03
N PRO A 62 4.28 18.57 -9.70
CA PRO A 62 4.27 19.61 -8.66
C PRO A 62 4.55 19.04 -7.26
N GLU A 63 5.08 19.90 -6.38
CA GLU A 63 5.31 19.55 -4.98
C GLU A 63 3.99 19.16 -4.27
N GLY A 64 4.02 18.11 -3.45
CA GLY A 64 2.84 17.61 -2.74
C GLY A 64 1.93 16.68 -3.54
N SER A 65 2.29 16.30 -4.78
CA SER A 65 1.54 15.32 -5.57
C SER A 65 1.88 13.85 -5.27
N ARG A 66 2.80 13.59 -4.32
CA ARG A 66 3.21 12.22 -3.99
C ARG A 66 2.12 11.46 -3.26
N SER A 67 1.90 10.22 -3.66
CA SER A 67 0.95 9.31 -2.99
C SER A 67 1.65 8.41 -1.96
N VAL A 68 0.86 7.76 -1.09
CA VAL A 68 1.35 6.80 -0.07
C VAL A 68 2.00 5.54 -0.66
N THR A 69 1.85 5.37 -1.97
CA THR A 69 2.30 4.22 -2.77
C THR A 69 3.78 4.36 -3.14
N GLU A 70 4.27 5.60 -3.19
CA GLU A 70 5.62 5.96 -3.61
C GLU A 70 6.70 5.65 -2.57
N ASP A 71 6.35 5.47 -1.29
CA ASP A 71 7.27 4.95 -0.26
C ASP A 71 7.87 3.59 -0.65
N LEU A 72 7.13 2.83 -1.46
CA LEU A 72 7.56 1.55 -2.01
C LEU A 72 8.01 1.68 -3.47
N ASN A 73 8.33 2.88 -3.97
CA ASN A 73 8.66 3.14 -5.38
C ASN A 73 7.60 2.58 -6.35
N LEU A 74 6.33 2.68 -5.98
CA LEU A 74 5.20 2.23 -6.78
C LEU A 74 4.34 3.43 -7.18
N LEU A 75 4.03 3.54 -8.48
CA LEU A 75 3.13 4.55 -9.02
C LEU A 75 1.83 3.91 -9.51
N GLU A 76 0.72 4.62 -9.30
CA GLU A 76 -0.60 4.15 -9.70
C GLU A 76 -0.83 4.31 -11.21
N PRO A 77 -1.71 3.51 -11.82
CA PRO A 77 -2.10 3.69 -13.22
C PRO A 77 -2.72 5.07 -13.46
N ASN A 78 -2.36 5.72 -14.56
CA ASN A 78 -2.93 7.00 -15.01
C ASN A 78 -3.00 8.11 -13.94
N TYR A 79 -2.10 8.14 -12.95
CA TYR A 79 -2.14 9.15 -11.88
C TYR A 79 -2.06 10.59 -12.42
N MET A 80 -1.41 10.80 -13.59
CA MET A 80 -1.24 12.13 -14.20
C MET A 80 -2.57 12.80 -14.54
N SER A 81 -3.59 12.03 -14.91
CA SER A 81 -4.94 12.55 -15.22
C SER A 81 -5.64 13.12 -13.98
N GLY A 82 -5.20 12.77 -12.78
CA GLY A 82 -5.73 13.30 -11.52
C GLY A 82 -5.05 14.58 -11.03
N LEU A 83 -3.97 15.04 -11.67
CA LEU A 83 -3.15 16.16 -11.19
C LEU A 83 -3.77 17.52 -11.54
N ASP A 84 -4.03 18.33 -10.51
CA ASP A 84 -4.72 19.62 -10.59
C ASP A 84 -3.81 20.83 -10.86
N GLY A 85 -2.90 20.70 -11.83
CA GLY A 85 -1.91 21.74 -12.15
C GLY A 85 -0.87 21.94 -11.04
N GLY A 86 -0.06 22.99 -11.16
CA GLY A 86 0.95 23.36 -10.16
C GLY A 86 2.28 23.83 -10.74
N ILE A 87 2.56 23.50 -12.01
CA ILE A 87 3.80 23.86 -12.70
C ILE A 87 3.58 25.12 -13.56
N THR A 88 4.52 26.05 -13.48
CA THR A 88 4.49 27.33 -14.21
C THR A 88 5.17 27.26 -15.58
N ARG A 89 4.83 28.19 -16.48
CA ARG A 89 5.53 28.34 -17.77
C ARG A 89 7.04 28.57 -17.58
N LYS A 90 7.44 29.35 -16.57
CA LYS A 90 8.84 29.62 -16.26
C LYS A 90 9.61 28.34 -15.90
N GLN A 91 9.02 27.47 -15.07
CA GLN A 91 9.62 26.18 -14.72
C GLN A 91 9.72 25.26 -15.95
N TYR A 92 8.69 25.23 -16.79
CA TYR A 92 8.73 24.48 -18.05
C TYR A 92 9.87 24.94 -18.97
N GLU A 93 10.01 26.23 -19.21
CA GLU A 93 11.10 26.78 -20.02
C GLU A 93 12.48 26.52 -19.41
N THR A 94 12.59 26.50 -18.07
CA THR A 94 13.83 26.15 -17.37
C THR A 94 14.23 24.71 -17.66
N ILE A 95 13.28 23.77 -17.70
CA ILE A 95 13.54 22.35 -18.00
C ILE A 95 14.00 22.18 -19.45
N LYS A 96 13.37 22.89 -20.42
CA LYS A 96 13.77 22.84 -21.83
C LYS A 96 15.21 23.31 -22.07
N GLN A 97 15.72 24.21 -21.22
CA GLN A 97 17.07 24.76 -21.33
C GLN A 97 18.16 23.84 -20.75
N ILE A 98 17.81 22.73 -20.11
CA ILE A 98 18.79 21.75 -19.62
C ILE A 98 19.43 21.03 -20.80
N ALA A 99 20.76 21.03 -20.87
CA ALA A 99 21.51 20.58 -22.05
C ALA A 99 21.23 19.13 -22.44
N ASP A 100 21.05 18.26 -21.45
CA ASP A 100 20.81 16.83 -21.62
C ASP A 100 19.33 16.46 -21.84
N VAL A 101 18.40 17.42 -21.74
CA VAL A 101 17.00 17.22 -22.11
C VAL A 101 16.86 17.25 -23.64
N GLU A 102 16.25 16.21 -24.20
CA GLU A 102 15.93 16.11 -25.63
C GLU A 102 14.57 16.70 -25.95
N VAL A 103 13.54 16.24 -25.23
CA VAL A 103 12.15 16.68 -25.38
C VAL A 103 11.56 16.87 -23.99
N ALA A 104 10.82 17.94 -23.79
CA ALA A 104 10.00 18.16 -22.61
C ALA A 104 8.58 18.48 -23.06
N ALA A 105 7.65 17.53 -22.89
CA ALA A 105 6.25 17.63 -23.30
C ALA A 105 5.35 17.87 -22.08
N PRO A 106 4.88 19.11 -21.86
CA PRO A 106 3.98 19.44 -20.78
C PRO A 106 2.56 18.99 -21.09
N ILE A 107 1.83 18.55 -20.07
CA ILE A 107 0.39 18.33 -20.14
C ILE A 107 -0.31 19.04 -18.98
N ALA A 108 -1.36 19.76 -19.31
CA ALA A 108 -2.17 20.55 -18.39
C ALA A 108 -3.59 19.97 -18.36
N MET A 109 -3.98 19.32 -17.27
CA MET A 109 -5.34 18.79 -17.11
C MET A 109 -6.28 19.95 -16.73
N ILE A 110 -7.07 20.43 -17.70
CA ILE A 110 -7.87 21.65 -17.54
C ILE A 110 -9.12 21.34 -16.70
N GLY A 111 -9.90 20.36 -17.13
CA GLY A 111 -11.15 19.97 -16.47
C GLY A 111 -12.06 19.17 -17.39
N TYR A 112 -13.25 18.85 -16.89
CA TYR A 112 -14.24 18.06 -17.61
C TYR A 112 -15.32 18.94 -18.25
N THR A 113 -15.75 18.55 -19.46
CA THR A 113 -16.89 19.10 -20.20
C THR A 113 -17.74 17.96 -20.75
N ALA A 114 -18.97 18.23 -21.18
CA ALA A 114 -19.79 17.26 -21.89
C ALA A 114 -19.62 17.41 -23.41
N THR A 115 -19.46 16.29 -24.12
CA THR A 115 -19.79 16.20 -25.54
C THR A 115 -21.18 15.65 -25.70
N SER A 116 -21.97 16.21 -26.61
CA SER A 116 -23.27 15.65 -26.95
C SER A 116 -23.63 15.91 -28.40
N SER A 117 -24.45 15.03 -28.94
CA SER A 117 -25.08 15.22 -30.25
C SER A 117 -26.38 14.42 -30.29
N SER A 118 -27.42 14.97 -30.92
CA SER A 118 -28.62 14.23 -31.24
C SER A 118 -28.31 13.16 -32.28
N VAL A 119 -28.67 11.90 -32.07
CA VAL A 119 -28.49 10.83 -33.06
C VAL A 119 -29.84 10.17 -33.29
N GLY A 120 -30.34 10.24 -34.52
CA GLY A 120 -31.67 9.73 -34.89
C GLY A 120 -32.80 10.74 -34.68
N THR A 121 -33.98 10.38 -35.16
CA THR A 121 -35.21 11.18 -35.10
C THR A 121 -36.36 10.34 -34.55
N HIS A 122 -37.37 11.01 -34.00
CA HIS A 122 -38.66 10.41 -33.65
C HIS A 122 -39.78 11.19 -34.35
N THR A 123 -40.91 10.53 -34.60
CA THR A 123 -42.04 11.15 -35.32
C THR A 123 -43.30 11.03 -34.47
N ILE A 124 -43.93 12.16 -34.16
CA ILE A 124 -45.23 12.20 -33.47
C ILE A 124 -46.24 12.96 -34.34
N GLN A 125 -47.28 12.27 -34.79
CA GLN A 125 -48.28 12.83 -35.70
C GLN A 125 -49.58 13.26 -35.01
N GLU A 126 -49.87 12.69 -33.83
CA GLU A 126 -51.12 12.94 -33.12
C GLU A 126 -50.94 13.91 -31.97
N GLU A 127 -51.90 14.83 -31.83
CA GLU A 127 -52.00 15.72 -30.67
C GLU A 127 -52.32 14.92 -29.40
N GLY A 128 -51.66 15.27 -28.30
CA GLY A 128 -51.89 14.61 -27.01
C GLY A 128 -50.73 14.74 -26.03
N ILE A 129 -50.89 14.09 -24.88
CA ILE A 129 -49.83 14.02 -23.86
C ILE A 129 -49.05 12.73 -24.00
N TYR A 130 -47.74 12.84 -24.07
CA TYR A 130 -46.80 11.74 -24.17
C TYR A 130 -45.93 11.69 -22.91
N ARG A 131 -45.74 10.50 -22.36
CA ARG A 131 -44.74 10.22 -21.33
C ARG A 131 -43.44 9.82 -22.02
N LEU A 132 -42.39 10.59 -21.81
CA LEU A 132 -41.04 10.28 -22.25
C LEU A 132 -40.25 9.71 -21.08
N LYS A 133 -39.82 8.45 -21.20
CA LYS A 133 -38.84 7.83 -20.31
C LYS A 133 -37.48 7.82 -21.01
N ILE A 134 -36.49 8.41 -20.37
CA ILE A 134 -35.09 8.36 -20.81
C ILE A 134 -34.36 7.46 -19.83
N LYS A 135 -33.92 6.29 -20.30
CA LYS A 135 -33.14 5.34 -19.51
C LYS A 135 -31.70 5.33 -20.00
N ASP A 136 -30.79 5.77 -19.14
CA ASP A 136 -29.35 5.62 -19.34
C ASP A 136 -28.90 4.32 -18.67
N SER A 137 -28.10 3.53 -19.38
CA SER A 137 -27.53 2.30 -18.87
C SER A 137 -26.06 2.23 -19.25
N GLN A 138 -25.21 1.83 -18.31
CA GLN A 138 -23.79 1.59 -18.56
C GLN A 138 -23.32 0.30 -17.89
N ASN A 139 -22.31 -0.33 -18.48
CA ASN A 139 -21.67 -1.52 -17.93
C ASN A 139 -20.21 -1.21 -17.60
N THR A 140 -19.89 -1.11 -16.31
CA THR A 140 -18.54 -0.80 -15.82
C THR A 140 -17.65 -2.05 -15.70
N GLY A 141 -18.16 -3.24 -16.06
CA GLY A 141 -17.52 -4.53 -15.82
C GLY A 141 -17.64 -5.03 -14.37
N LEU A 142 -17.82 -4.12 -13.41
CA LEU A 142 -18.11 -4.40 -12.00
C LEU A 142 -19.62 -4.56 -11.78
N GLN A 143 -20.41 -3.64 -12.31
CA GLN A 143 -21.86 -3.64 -12.20
C GLN A 143 -22.52 -2.98 -13.42
N ASN A 144 -23.81 -3.28 -13.61
CA ASN A 144 -24.64 -2.59 -14.59
C ASN A 144 -25.42 -1.50 -13.88
N GLU A 145 -25.10 -0.25 -14.19
CA GLU A 145 -25.77 0.91 -13.62
C GLU A 145 -26.83 1.40 -14.61
N SER A 146 -27.99 1.79 -14.10
CA SER A 146 -28.99 2.42 -14.93
C SER A 146 -29.76 3.50 -14.19
N TYR A 147 -30.01 4.61 -14.85
CA TYR A 147 -30.77 5.74 -14.35
C TYR A 147 -31.95 5.99 -15.31
N THR A 148 -33.14 6.23 -14.77
CA THR A 148 -34.33 6.52 -15.60
C THR A 148 -34.94 7.85 -15.19
N MET A 149 -34.99 8.79 -16.13
CA MET A 149 -35.70 10.05 -16.00
C MET A 149 -37.05 9.95 -16.71
N THR A 150 -38.11 10.46 -16.09
CA THR A 150 -39.45 10.52 -16.71
C THR A 150 -39.93 11.96 -16.76
N THR A 151 -40.30 12.39 -17.97
CA THR A 151 -40.94 13.68 -18.25
C THR A 151 -42.22 13.49 -19.06
N PHE A 152 -43.09 14.48 -19.06
CA PHE A 152 -44.32 14.50 -19.85
C PHE A 152 -44.23 15.61 -20.89
N LEU A 153 -44.63 15.29 -22.12
CA LEU A 153 -44.55 16.15 -23.29
C LEU A 153 -45.97 16.39 -23.81
N ALA A 154 -46.32 17.62 -24.16
CA ALA A 154 -47.57 17.97 -24.80
C ALA A 154 -47.33 18.20 -26.30
N ALA A 155 -47.73 17.22 -27.12
CA ALA A 155 -47.56 17.26 -28.56
C ALA A 155 -48.59 18.20 -29.21
N GLY A 156 -48.12 19.18 -29.97
CA GLY A 156 -48.95 20.21 -30.60
C GLY A 156 -49.26 21.42 -29.71
N TRP A 157 -48.60 21.55 -28.55
CA TRP A 157 -48.81 22.67 -27.62
C TRP A 157 -47.61 23.59 -27.56
N GLU A 158 -47.85 24.90 -27.70
CA GLU A 158 -46.89 25.96 -27.43
C GLU A 158 -47.41 26.88 -26.31
N PRO A 159 -46.67 27.08 -25.21
CA PRO A 159 -47.12 27.91 -24.11
C PRO A 159 -47.04 29.41 -24.44
N MET A 160 -48.09 30.16 -24.08
CA MET A 160 -48.15 31.63 -24.24
C MET A 160 -47.56 32.42 -23.05
N GLY A 161 -46.99 31.75 -22.04
CA GLY A 161 -46.47 32.33 -20.79
C GLY A 161 -45.68 31.32 -19.94
N ASP A 162 -45.51 31.57 -18.63
CA ASP A 162 -44.79 30.66 -17.72
C ASP A 162 -45.51 29.31 -17.59
N ALA A 163 -44.94 28.28 -18.22
CA ALA A 163 -45.45 26.93 -18.28
C ALA A 163 -44.91 26.00 -17.18
N THR A 164 -44.08 26.49 -16.26
CA THR A 164 -43.44 25.64 -15.23
C THR A 164 -44.45 24.93 -14.32
N ARG A 165 -45.66 25.49 -14.20
CA ARG A 165 -46.75 25.00 -13.35
C ARG A 165 -47.57 23.86 -13.96
N THR A 166 -47.51 23.67 -15.28
CA THR A 166 -48.34 22.68 -16.00
C THR A 166 -47.83 21.24 -15.84
N GLY A 167 -46.54 21.08 -15.54
CA GLY A 167 -45.89 19.77 -15.39
C GLY A 167 -45.66 19.02 -16.72
N VAL A 168 -45.81 19.69 -17.87
CA VAL A 168 -45.57 19.16 -19.21
C VAL A 168 -44.66 20.10 -20.01
N SER A 169 -43.80 19.55 -20.87
CA SER A 169 -42.96 20.32 -21.80
C SER A 169 -43.58 20.37 -23.19
N PRO A 170 -43.45 21.47 -23.95
CA PRO A 170 -43.95 21.54 -25.32
C PRO A 170 -43.21 20.57 -26.24
N LEU A 171 -43.94 20.00 -27.21
CA LEU A 171 -43.39 19.16 -28.26
C LEU A 171 -44.08 19.45 -29.60
N LYS A 172 -43.30 19.69 -30.65
CA LYS A 172 -43.82 19.92 -32.00
C LYS A 172 -44.27 18.61 -32.64
N LEU A 173 -45.32 18.68 -33.46
CA LEU A 173 -45.75 17.57 -34.29
C LEU A 173 -44.81 17.40 -35.49
N GLY A 174 -44.73 16.18 -36.01
CA GLY A 174 -43.87 15.80 -37.13
C GLY A 174 -42.59 15.08 -36.69
N GLU A 175 -41.62 15.02 -37.59
CA GLU A 175 -40.30 14.44 -37.34
C GLU A 175 -39.44 15.44 -36.56
N GLN A 176 -38.88 14.99 -35.43
CA GLN A 176 -38.02 15.79 -34.55
C GLN A 176 -36.76 14.99 -34.17
N PRO A 177 -35.60 15.64 -33.95
CA PRO A 177 -34.42 14.95 -33.45
C PRO A 177 -34.66 14.35 -32.06
N LEU A 178 -34.06 13.20 -31.79
CA LEU A 178 -33.98 12.68 -30.42
C LEU A 178 -33.18 13.67 -29.55
N TYR A 179 -33.46 13.70 -28.25
CA TYR A 179 -32.71 14.53 -27.30
C TYR A 179 -31.20 14.22 -27.38
N ASP A 180 -30.39 15.22 -27.07
CA ASP A 180 -28.94 15.09 -27.07
C ASP A 180 -28.48 14.05 -26.04
N TYR A 181 -27.50 13.24 -26.45
CA TYR A 181 -26.79 12.30 -25.59
C TYR A 181 -25.31 12.41 -25.86
N GLY A 182 -24.50 12.04 -24.89
CA GLY A 182 -23.08 11.89 -25.09
C GLY A 182 -22.33 11.62 -23.80
N SER A 183 -21.15 12.21 -23.69
CA SER A 183 -20.11 11.74 -22.81
C SER A 183 -19.48 12.89 -22.04
N GLU A 184 -19.21 12.68 -20.75
CA GLU A 184 -18.26 13.54 -20.05
C GLU A 184 -16.83 13.23 -20.56
N VAL A 185 -16.09 14.28 -20.90
CA VAL A 185 -14.75 14.19 -21.46
C VAL A 185 -13.81 15.19 -20.80
N MET A 186 -12.55 14.78 -20.60
CA MET A 186 -11.50 15.65 -20.08
C MET A 186 -10.84 16.44 -21.22
N ILE A 187 -10.65 17.74 -20.99
CA ILE A 187 -9.84 18.63 -21.83
C ILE A 187 -8.43 18.71 -21.23
N ALA A 188 -7.43 18.43 -22.05
CA ALA A 188 -6.02 18.60 -21.69
C ALA A 188 -5.32 19.58 -22.63
N GLY A 189 -4.56 20.52 -22.07
CA GLY A 189 -3.67 21.41 -22.81
C GLY A 189 -2.29 20.77 -23.00
N ILE A 190 -1.75 20.86 -24.21
CA ILE A 190 -0.43 20.33 -24.59
C ILE A 190 0.40 21.39 -25.32
N ASP A 191 1.72 21.23 -25.33
CA ASP A 191 2.57 21.87 -26.34
C ASP A 191 2.56 20.98 -27.60
N PRO A 192 1.93 21.40 -28.72
CA PRO A 192 1.78 20.54 -29.89
C PRO A 192 3.11 20.07 -30.49
N ALA A 193 4.15 20.91 -30.47
CA ALA A 193 5.44 20.55 -31.06
C ALA A 193 6.17 19.52 -30.20
N ALA A 194 6.17 19.73 -28.88
CA ALA A 194 6.79 18.78 -27.95
C ALA A 194 6.00 17.46 -27.86
N GLU A 195 4.66 17.51 -27.89
CA GLU A 195 3.83 16.30 -27.88
C GLU A 195 3.98 15.48 -29.17
N ASP A 196 4.15 16.14 -30.33
CA ASP A 196 4.42 15.42 -31.58
C ASP A 196 5.80 14.73 -31.56
N GLN A 197 6.82 15.38 -31.00
CA GLN A 197 8.13 14.75 -30.82
C GLN A 197 8.10 13.57 -29.84
N LEU A 198 7.26 13.64 -28.81
CA LEU A 198 7.18 12.58 -27.79
C LEU A 198 6.37 11.36 -28.26
N VAL A 199 5.16 11.56 -28.80
CA VAL A 199 4.21 10.46 -29.08
C VAL A 199 3.74 10.42 -30.54
N GLY A 200 4.25 11.27 -31.42
CA GLY A 200 3.88 11.30 -32.83
C GLY A 200 2.44 11.76 -33.09
N LEU A 201 1.93 12.70 -32.28
CA LEU A 201 0.53 13.15 -32.33
C LEU A 201 0.10 13.66 -33.71
N LYS A 202 0.98 14.30 -34.48
CA LYS A 202 0.70 14.78 -35.85
C LYS A 202 0.46 13.62 -36.80
N LYS A 203 1.24 12.55 -36.72
CA LYS A 203 1.04 11.31 -37.50
C LYS A 203 -0.26 10.60 -37.12
N ALA A 204 -0.66 10.71 -35.85
CA ALA A 204 -1.92 10.18 -35.36
C ALA A 204 -3.15 11.01 -35.76
N THR A 205 -2.95 12.26 -36.19
CA THR A 205 -4.01 13.18 -36.61
C THR A 205 -4.48 12.88 -38.03
N THR A 206 -5.80 12.82 -38.23
CA THR A 206 -6.40 12.62 -39.55
C THR A 206 -6.33 13.93 -40.32
N THR A 207 -5.60 13.95 -41.43
CA THR A 207 -5.50 15.14 -42.29
C THR A 207 -6.56 15.09 -43.39
N GLY A 208 -7.32 16.16 -43.54
CA GLY A 208 -8.34 16.32 -44.58
C GLY A 208 -8.74 17.79 -44.74
N THR A 209 -9.72 18.08 -45.58
CA THR A 209 -10.16 19.45 -45.90
C THR A 209 -10.58 20.25 -44.65
N TYR A 210 -11.18 19.59 -43.66
CA TYR A 210 -11.71 20.20 -42.44
C TYR A 210 -11.08 19.63 -41.15
N SER A 211 -10.00 18.86 -41.27
CA SER A 211 -9.30 18.28 -40.12
C SER A 211 -7.80 18.40 -40.32
N ARG A 212 -7.13 19.06 -39.38
CA ARG A 212 -5.70 19.31 -39.41
C ARG A 212 -5.09 19.23 -38.00
N PHE A 213 -3.77 19.17 -37.96
CA PHE A 213 -3.00 19.34 -36.73
C PHE A 213 -2.93 20.83 -36.32
N PHE A 214 -2.54 21.09 -35.07
CA PHE A 214 -2.33 22.45 -34.55
C PHE A 214 -1.27 23.21 -35.36
N SER A 215 -1.43 24.52 -35.42
CA SER A 215 -0.53 25.50 -36.03
C SER A 215 -0.25 26.64 -35.04
N GLU A 216 0.80 27.43 -35.27
CA GLU A 216 1.19 28.52 -34.36
C GLU A 216 0.13 29.64 -34.24
N THR A 217 -0.82 29.71 -35.18
CA THR A 217 -1.92 30.68 -35.16
C THR A 217 -3.13 30.23 -34.33
N ASP A 218 -3.14 29.00 -33.83
CA ASP A 218 -4.23 28.43 -33.03
C ASP A 218 -4.16 28.88 -31.56
N LEU A 219 -4.37 30.19 -31.35
CA LEU A 219 -4.34 30.83 -30.03
C LEU A 219 -5.75 30.98 -29.44
N PRO A 220 -5.89 30.99 -28.11
CA PRO A 220 -7.19 31.14 -27.47
C PRO A 220 -7.72 32.58 -27.57
N ALA A 221 -8.82 32.78 -28.29
CA ALA A 221 -9.47 34.07 -28.46
C ALA A 221 -10.55 34.34 -27.40
N SER A 222 -10.95 35.59 -27.20
CA SER A 222 -12.15 35.91 -26.42
C SER A 222 -13.37 35.73 -27.30
N TYR A 223 -14.45 35.16 -26.76
CA TYR A 223 -15.70 34.90 -27.47
C TYR A 223 -16.85 35.50 -26.66
N GLY A 224 -17.47 36.56 -27.18
CA GLY A 224 -18.42 37.37 -26.41
C GLY A 224 -17.82 37.99 -25.14
N ASP A 225 -18.68 38.33 -24.17
CA ASP A 225 -18.29 39.05 -22.95
C ASP A 225 -17.69 38.16 -21.84
N GLN A 226 -17.95 36.85 -21.85
CA GLN A 226 -17.57 35.94 -20.75
C GLN A 226 -16.93 34.60 -21.16
N ALA A 227 -16.83 34.27 -22.46
CA ALA A 227 -16.30 32.98 -22.90
C ALA A 227 -14.95 33.06 -23.61
N THR A 228 -14.25 31.94 -23.64
CA THR A 228 -12.97 31.78 -24.34
C THR A 228 -13.12 30.77 -25.47
N GLN A 229 -12.78 31.16 -26.69
CA GLN A 229 -12.69 30.22 -27.81
C GLN A 229 -11.36 29.48 -27.75
N ILE A 230 -11.41 28.14 -27.80
CA ILE A 230 -10.22 27.28 -27.75
C ILE A 230 -10.21 26.30 -28.93
N PRO A 231 -9.05 26.08 -29.57
CA PRO A 231 -8.90 25.07 -30.61
C PRO A 231 -8.88 23.67 -29.99
N ILE A 232 -9.63 22.73 -30.56
CA ILE A 232 -9.79 21.36 -30.06
C ILE A 232 -9.41 20.33 -31.12
N LEU A 233 -8.58 19.37 -30.70
CA LEU A 233 -8.35 18.12 -31.40
C LEU A 233 -9.09 16.99 -30.67
N LEU A 234 -10.09 16.40 -31.33
CA LEU A 234 -10.96 15.38 -30.72
C LEU A 234 -10.38 13.97 -30.92
N ASN A 235 -10.48 13.13 -29.89
CA ASN A 235 -10.15 11.70 -29.99
C ASN A 235 -11.17 10.97 -30.87
N SER A 236 -10.73 10.16 -31.83
CA SER A 236 -11.63 9.41 -32.71
C SER A 236 -12.41 8.28 -32.03
N ARG A 237 -12.07 7.91 -30.78
CA ARG A 237 -12.57 6.71 -30.11
C ARG A 237 -13.26 7.03 -28.78
N GLU A 238 -14.38 6.37 -28.55
CA GLU A 238 -15.05 6.29 -27.24
C GLU A 238 -14.64 5.01 -26.50
N TYR A 239 -14.42 5.11 -25.20
CA TYR A 239 -13.96 4.01 -24.33
C TYR A 239 -15.02 3.53 -23.34
N VAL A 240 -16.18 4.20 -23.31
CA VAL A 240 -17.31 3.84 -22.46
C VAL A 240 -18.42 3.16 -23.26
N ASP A 241 -18.92 2.06 -22.69
CA ASP A 241 -20.05 1.29 -23.19
C ASP A 241 -21.33 1.73 -22.46
N ALA A 242 -21.92 2.83 -22.92
CA ALA A 242 -23.16 3.37 -22.37
C ALA A 242 -24.22 3.58 -23.44
N THR A 243 -25.47 3.33 -23.07
CA THR A 243 -26.63 3.35 -23.96
C THR A 243 -27.72 4.20 -23.35
N ARG A 244 -28.33 5.08 -24.14
CA ARG A 244 -29.55 5.81 -23.79
C ARG A 244 -30.73 5.27 -24.59
N THR A 245 -31.79 4.89 -23.88
CA THR A 245 -33.06 4.45 -24.47
C THR A 245 -34.14 5.50 -24.22
N TYR A 246 -34.72 6.01 -25.29
CA TYR A 246 -35.90 6.89 -25.28
C TYR A 246 -37.15 6.04 -25.47
N THR A 247 -38.12 6.15 -24.57
CA THR A 247 -39.41 5.47 -24.69
C THR A 247 -40.53 6.50 -24.64
N TYR A 248 -41.24 6.65 -25.74
CA TYR A 248 -42.39 7.55 -25.89
C TYR A 248 -43.68 6.75 -25.75
N GLU A 249 -44.53 7.13 -24.81
CA GLU A 249 -45.77 6.45 -24.45
C GLU A 249 -46.92 7.46 -24.46
N LYS A 250 -47.95 7.29 -25.31
CA LYS A 250 -49.12 8.19 -25.30
C LYS A 250 -49.95 7.94 -24.04
N VAL A 251 -50.34 9.01 -23.33
CA VAL A 251 -51.10 8.92 -22.08
C VAL A 251 -52.59 8.90 -22.39
N ALA A 252 -53.29 7.88 -21.91
CA ALA A 252 -54.73 7.76 -22.08
C ALA A 252 -55.47 8.64 -21.07
N LEU A 253 -56.08 9.73 -21.56
CA LEU A 253 -56.78 10.72 -20.73
C LEU A 253 -58.27 10.36 -20.58
N PRO A 254 -58.83 10.32 -19.36
CA PRO A 254 -60.23 9.92 -19.12
C PRO A 254 -61.24 11.07 -19.37
N PHE A 255 -60.87 12.07 -20.17
CA PHE A 255 -61.70 13.23 -20.47
C PHE A 255 -61.45 13.72 -21.89
N THR A 256 -62.48 14.31 -22.50
CA THR A 256 -62.39 14.99 -23.79
C THR A 256 -62.03 16.47 -23.62
N ALA A 257 -61.17 16.96 -24.51
CA ALA A 257 -60.75 18.36 -24.57
C ALA A 257 -60.96 18.87 -26.00
N THR A 258 -61.22 20.17 -26.16
CA THR A 258 -61.43 20.80 -27.48
C THR A 258 -60.12 21.10 -28.22
N GLY A 259 -58.97 20.91 -27.57
CA GLY A 259 -57.62 21.02 -28.13
C GLY A 259 -56.54 20.83 -27.06
N VAL A 260 -55.26 20.81 -27.44
CA VAL A 260 -54.13 20.54 -26.52
C VAL A 260 -53.98 21.60 -25.43
N ALA A 261 -54.31 22.86 -25.71
CA ALA A 261 -54.26 23.92 -24.69
C ALA A 261 -55.29 23.72 -23.56
N ASP A 262 -56.54 23.36 -23.89
CA ASP A 262 -57.59 23.00 -22.92
C ASP A 262 -57.21 21.74 -22.13
N MET A 263 -56.56 20.78 -22.81
CA MET A 263 -56.05 19.57 -22.20
C MET A 263 -54.99 19.86 -21.13
N VAL A 264 -53.99 20.69 -21.44
CA VAL A 264 -52.91 21.07 -20.50
C VAL A 264 -53.47 21.87 -19.32
N GLN A 265 -54.43 22.77 -19.54
CA GLN A 265 -55.07 23.53 -18.47
C GLN A 265 -55.86 22.63 -17.50
N LYS A 266 -56.62 21.65 -18.02
CA LYS A 266 -57.33 20.65 -17.20
C LYS A 266 -56.36 19.75 -16.43
N ILE A 267 -55.19 19.45 -16.99
CA ILE A 267 -54.12 18.68 -16.33
C ILE A 267 -53.51 19.47 -15.18
N GLU A 268 -53.22 20.76 -15.39
CA GLU A 268 -52.70 21.65 -14.34
C GLU A 268 -53.67 21.71 -13.15
N GLN A 269 -54.97 21.90 -13.40
CA GLN A 269 -56.01 21.93 -12.36
C GLN A 269 -56.12 20.61 -11.56
N LYS A 270 -55.77 19.48 -12.18
CA LYS A 270 -55.81 18.15 -11.54
C LYS A 270 -54.50 17.76 -10.85
N GLY A 271 -53.50 18.64 -10.81
CA GLY A 271 -52.22 18.40 -10.14
C GLY A 271 -51.06 18.02 -11.07
N GLY A 272 -51.18 18.32 -12.37
CA GLY A 272 -50.08 18.29 -13.34
C GLY A 272 -49.37 16.94 -13.44
N LYS A 273 -48.05 16.94 -13.25
CA LYS A 273 -47.18 15.75 -13.30
C LYS A 273 -47.66 14.61 -12.39
N THR A 274 -48.13 14.93 -11.18
CA THR A 274 -48.58 13.92 -10.19
C THR A 274 -49.86 13.22 -10.63
N TYR A 275 -50.72 13.91 -11.39
CA TYR A 275 -51.91 13.33 -11.99
C TYR A 275 -51.55 12.44 -13.18
N LEU A 276 -50.71 12.95 -14.10
CA LEU A 276 -50.27 12.21 -15.29
C LEU A 276 -49.54 10.91 -14.97
N SER A 277 -48.78 10.86 -13.87
CA SER A 277 -48.06 9.64 -13.45
C SER A 277 -48.95 8.45 -13.10
N LYS A 278 -50.25 8.69 -12.80
CA LYS A 278 -51.20 7.65 -12.38
C LYS A 278 -52.04 7.08 -13.53
N LEU A 279 -51.96 7.68 -14.72
CA LEU A 279 -52.80 7.32 -15.85
C LEU A 279 -52.20 6.16 -16.66
N PRO A 280 -53.06 5.32 -17.28
CA PRO A 280 -52.60 4.29 -18.19
C PRO A 280 -51.98 4.91 -19.46
N VAL A 281 -51.11 4.14 -20.11
CA VAL A 281 -50.46 4.53 -21.36
C VAL A 281 -50.74 3.51 -22.45
N GLU A 282 -50.69 3.95 -23.69
CA GLU A 282 -50.74 3.12 -24.90
C GLU A 282 -49.38 2.48 -25.21
N GLU A 283 -49.28 1.73 -26.31
CA GLU A 283 -48.07 0.99 -26.68
C GLU A 283 -46.84 1.91 -26.85
N PRO A 284 -45.69 1.57 -26.24
CA PRO A 284 -44.49 2.39 -26.29
C PRO A 284 -43.76 2.30 -27.63
N THR A 285 -43.28 3.44 -28.14
CA THR A 285 -42.24 3.48 -29.18
C THR A 285 -40.89 3.74 -28.53
N SER A 286 -39.89 2.90 -28.80
CA SER A 286 -38.55 3.03 -28.19
C SER A 286 -37.43 3.19 -29.21
N TYR A 287 -36.49 4.07 -28.91
CA TYR A 287 -35.27 4.31 -29.68
C TYR A 287 -34.06 4.16 -28.77
N SER A 288 -32.99 3.54 -29.24
CA SER A 288 -31.78 3.33 -28.44
C SER A 288 -30.56 3.83 -29.18
N ILE A 289 -29.71 4.58 -28.49
CA ILE A 289 -28.46 5.13 -29.02
C ILE A 289 -27.31 4.83 -28.09
N THR A 290 -26.13 4.60 -28.65
CA THR A 290 -24.90 4.35 -27.88
C THR A 290 -23.98 5.57 -27.88
N THR A 291 -23.11 5.67 -26.87
CA THR A 291 -22.05 6.71 -26.85
C THR A 291 -21.10 6.58 -28.05
N GLN A 292 -20.91 5.37 -28.58
CA GLN A 292 -20.14 5.14 -29.81
C GLN A 292 -20.82 5.76 -31.05
N ASP A 293 -22.14 5.70 -31.16
CA ASP A 293 -22.88 6.32 -32.26
C ASP A 293 -22.76 7.84 -32.21
N VAL A 294 -22.86 8.43 -31.01
CA VAL A 294 -22.63 9.87 -30.78
C VAL A 294 -21.21 10.25 -31.18
N GLN A 295 -20.20 9.50 -30.73
CA GLN A 295 -18.81 9.77 -31.06
C GLN A 295 -18.56 9.70 -32.57
N LYS A 296 -19.14 8.71 -33.25
CA LYS A 296 -19.05 8.58 -34.70
C LYS A 296 -19.68 9.79 -35.41
N LYS A 297 -20.86 10.23 -34.98
CA LYS A 297 -21.53 11.42 -35.53
C LYS A 297 -20.69 12.69 -35.33
N LEU A 298 -20.08 12.87 -34.15
CA LEU A 298 -19.19 14.01 -33.87
C LEU A 298 -17.95 13.98 -34.78
N VAL A 299 -17.27 12.83 -34.88
CA VAL A 299 -16.09 12.67 -35.74
C VAL A 299 -16.44 12.92 -37.22
N ASP A 300 -17.51 12.31 -37.73
CA ASP A 300 -17.95 12.51 -39.11
C ASP A 300 -18.34 13.98 -39.36
N GLY A 301 -18.97 14.61 -38.37
CA GLY A 301 -19.35 16.02 -38.40
C GLY A 301 -18.15 16.95 -38.51
N ILE A 302 -17.07 16.70 -37.76
CA ILE A 302 -15.81 17.46 -37.84
C ILE A 302 -15.15 17.23 -39.21
N LEU A 303 -15.00 15.97 -39.63
CA LEU A 303 -14.31 15.63 -40.87
C LEU A 303 -15.01 16.18 -42.13
N LYS A 304 -16.34 16.28 -42.10
CA LYS A 304 -17.17 16.76 -43.24
C LYS A 304 -17.64 18.21 -43.10
N ASN A 305 -17.33 18.87 -41.98
CA ASN A 305 -17.85 20.18 -41.60
C ASN A 305 -19.40 20.25 -41.63
N THR A 306 -20.05 19.18 -41.16
CA THR A 306 -21.52 19.04 -41.12
C THR A 306 -22.06 19.07 -39.69
N LEU A 307 -21.24 19.43 -38.70
CA LEU A 307 -21.76 19.81 -37.39
C LEU A 307 -22.68 21.01 -37.60
N SER A 308 -24.00 20.82 -37.44
CA SER A 308 -24.98 21.87 -37.72
C SER A 308 -24.60 23.17 -37.03
N THR A 309 -24.25 24.19 -37.82
CA THR A 309 -24.13 25.58 -37.38
C THR A 309 -25.49 26.24 -37.16
N GLY A 310 -26.58 25.49 -37.02
CA GLY A 310 -27.92 26.04 -36.78
C GLY A 310 -28.98 24.97 -36.51
N ASP A 311 -29.36 24.83 -35.25
CA ASP A 311 -30.61 25.46 -34.79
C ASP A 311 -30.19 26.69 -33.99
N ALA A 312 -30.95 27.78 -34.07
CA ALA A 312 -30.62 29.14 -33.61
C ALA A 312 -30.32 29.33 -32.11
N ASN A 313 -29.96 28.27 -31.38
CA ASN A 313 -29.59 28.30 -29.97
C ASN A 313 -28.24 27.64 -29.62
N ASN A 314 -27.59 26.84 -30.50
CA ASN A 314 -26.47 25.99 -30.03
C ASN A 314 -25.18 25.95 -30.88
N SER A 315 -25.08 26.64 -32.01
CA SER A 315 -23.74 26.95 -32.59
C SER A 315 -23.08 28.15 -31.91
N ASP A 316 -23.84 28.83 -31.05
CA ASP A 316 -23.42 29.77 -30.02
C ASP A 316 -23.33 29.08 -28.63
N SER A 317 -23.34 27.73 -28.57
CA SER A 317 -23.37 26.99 -27.30
C SER A 317 -22.02 27.05 -26.60
N LEU A 318 -22.00 27.87 -25.56
CA LEU A 318 -20.92 27.90 -24.59
C LEU A 318 -20.91 26.59 -23.81
N SER A 319 -19.85 25.79 -24.00
CA SER A 319 -19.58 24.64 -23.15
C SER A 319 -19.04 25.12 -21.81
N SER A 320 -19.49 24.53 -20.71
CA SER A 320 -19.00 24.90 -19.38
C SER A 320 -18.02 23.87 -18.86
N ILE A 321 -16.82 24.30 -18.48
CA ILE A 321 -15.90 23.48 -17.71
C ILE A 321 -16.31 23.61 -16.25
N THR A 322 -16.94 22.57 -15.75
CA THR A 322 -17.60 22.56 -14.43
C THR A 322 -16.66 22.07 -13.33
N LEU A 323 -15.73 21.17 -13.67
CA LEU A 323 -15.06 20.30 -12.75
C LEU A 323 -13.56 20.19 -13.02
N LYS A 324 -12.76 20.26 -11.96
CA LYS A 324 -11.30 20.08 -11.99
C LYS A 324 -10.91 18.60 -11.82
N PRO A 325 -9.74 18.19 -12.36
CA PRO A 325 -9.19 16.87 -12.13
C PRO A 325 -8.84 16.66 -10.65
N SER A 326 -8.94 15.40 -10.21
CA SER A 326 -8.62 15.00 -8.84
C SER A 326 -8.06 13.57 -8.80
N PRO A 327 -7.06 13.28 -7.94
CA PRO A 327 -6.50 11.95 -7.82
C PRO A 327 -7.42 11.00 -7.05
N VAL A 328 -7.12 9.71 -7.11
CA VAL A 328 -7.70 8.70 -6.20
C VAL A 328 -6.82 8.63 -4.96
N GLU A 329 -7.41 8.70 -3.78
CA GLU A 329 -6.66 8.54 -2.53
C GLU A 329 -6.62 7.07 -2.10
N TYR A 330 -5.41 6.55 -1.93
CA TYR A 330 -5.15 5.17 -1.51
C TYR A 330 -4.74 5.10 -0.04
N LYS A 331 -5.09 3.99 0.61
CA LYS A 331 -4.60 3.64 1.94
C LYS A 331 -4.15 2.19 1.96
N THR A 332 -3.04 1.90 2.63
CA THR A 332 -2.54 0.52 2.75
C THR A 332 -3.52 -0.35 3.55
N ILE A 333 -3.65 -1.60 3.14
CA ILE A 333 -4.48 -2.59 3.82
C ILE A 333 -3.77 -3.94 3.87
N LYS A 334 -4.14 -4.83 4.80
CA LYS A 334 -3.68 -6.21 4.78
C LYS A 334 -4.37 -7.01 3.66
N SER A 335 -3.57 -7.74 2.89
CA SER A 335 -4.06 -8.61 1.83
C SER A 335 -4.88 -9.79 2.39
N PRO A 336 -6.04 -10.13 1.79
CA PRO A 336 -6.74 -11.38 2.08
C PRO A 336 -5.95 -12.60 1.60
N TYR A 337 -5.17 -12.45 0.52
CA TYR A 337 -4.32 -13.49 -0.07
C TYR A 337 -2.90 -12.96 -0.28
N GLY A 338 -2.21 -12.70 0.83
CA GLY A 338 -0.86 -12.10 0.83
C GLY A 338 0.20 -12.90 0.08
N SER A 339 -0.04 -14.20 -0.19
CA SER A 339 0.82 -15.00 -1.06
C SER A 339 0.79 -14.49 -2.50
N ARG A 340 -0.41 -14.29 -3.05
CA ARG A 340 -0.62 -13.86 -4.44
C ARG A 340 -0.49 -12.35 -4.63
N TRP A 341 -1.05 -11.57 -3.71
CA TRP A 341 -1.07 -10.11 -3.78
C TRP A 341 -0.47 -9.53 -2.50
N PRO A 342 0.84 -9.27 -2.45
CA PRO A 342 1.48 -8.66 -1.28
C PRO A 342 1.19 -7.17 -1.13
N PHE A 343 0.97 -6.47 -2.25
CA PHE A 343 0.68 -5.05 -2.31
C PHE A 343 -0.82 -4.84 -2.45
N THR A 344 -1.45 -4.44 -1.36
CA THR A 344 -2.90 -4.21 -1.34
C THR A 344 -3.24 -2.86 -0.74
N TYR A 345 -4.12 -2.17 -1.43
CA TYR A 345 -4.57 -0.82 -1.10
C TYR A 345 -6.08 -0.78 -1.09
N GLN A 346 -6.66 0.20 -0.43
CA GLN A 346 -8.09 0.51 -0.50
C GLN A 346 -8.25 1.95 -0.91
N VAL A 347 -9.27 2.21 -1.74
CA VAL A 347 -9.65 3.57 -2.12
C VAL A 347 -10.40 4.23 -0.97
N GLN A 348 -10.17 5.52 -0.74
CA GLN A 348 -10.94 6.31 0.20
C GLN A 348 -12.09 7.03 -0.54
N PRO A 349 -13.35 6.62 -0.33
CA PRO A 349 -14.47 7.28 -0.99
C PRO A 349 -14.72 8.67 -0.40
N LYS A 350 -15.21 9.58 -1.24
CA LYS A 350 -15.38 11.00 -0.97
C LYS A 350 -16.86 11.37 -1.07
N GLU A 351 -17.30 12.26 -0.18
CA GLU A 351 -18.64 12.85 -0.24
C GLU A 351 -18.56 14.25 -0.88
N VAL A 352 -19.54 14.54 -1.72
CA VAL A 352 -19.71 15.86 -2.33
C VAL A 352 -20.42 16.77 -1.33
N ALA A 353 -20.00 18.04 -1.24
CA ALA A 353 -20.65 19.04 -0.38
C ALA A 353 -22.15 19.15 -0.68
N LYS A 354 -22.99 19.35 0.35
CA LYS A 354 -24.45 19.49 0.19
C LYS A 354 -24.85 20.66 -0.71
N GLU A 355 -24.04 21.71 -0.71
CA GLU A 355 -24.21 22.92 -1.53
C GLU A 355 -23.85 22.71 -3.02
N SER A 356 -23.16 21.60 -3.36
CA SER A 356 -22.83 21.28 -4.75
C SER A 356 -24.08 20.95 -5.54
N LEU A 357 -24.05 21.35 -6.81
CA LEU A 357 -25.13 21.12 -7.78
C LEU A 357 -25.02 19.74 -8.45
N LEU A 358 -23.99 18.96 -8.11
CA LEU A 358 -23.80 17.62 -8.65
C LEU A 358 -24.90 16.67 -8.16
N PHE A 359 -25.40 15.86 -9.10
CA PHE A 359 -26.46 14.89 -8.85
C PHE A 359 -25.99 13.74 -7.94
N LYS A 360 -24.77 13.22 -8.17
CA LYS A 360 -24.18 12.14 -7.40
C LYS A 360 -23.44 12.71 -6.17
N ARG A 361 -23.72 12.15 -4.99
CA ARG A 361 -23.28 12.69 -3.68
C ARG A 361 -22.09 11.96 -3.06
N SER A 362 -21.73 10.78 -3.56
CA SER A 362 -20.55 10.03 -3.13
C SER A 362 -19.83 9.44 -4.33
N MET A 363 -18.49 9.53 -4.34
CA MET A 363 -17.62 9.19 -5.47
C MET A 363 -16.30 8.59 -4.98
N TYR A 364 -15.49 8.01 -5.87
CA TYR A 364 -14.15 7.51 -5.53
C TYR A 364 -13.06 8.59 -5.64
N ARG A 365 -13.42 9.77 -6.15
CA ARG A 365 -12.56 10.94 -6.34
C ARG A 365 -13.23 12.17 -5.75
N GLU A 366 -12.44 13.15 -5.35
CA GLU A 366 -12.94 14.40 -4.78
C GLU A 366 -13.53 15.30 -5.89
N ALA A 367 -14.82 15.61 -5.80
CA ALA A 367 -15.45 16.56 -6.71
C ALA A 367 -14.96 17.99 -6.42
N ARG A 368 -14.11 18.53 -7.31
CA ARG A 368 -13.53 19.88 -7.19
C ARG A 368 -14.15 20.83 -8.21
N GLU A 369 -15.06 21.66 -7.76
CA GLU A 369 -15.67 22.72 -8.58
C GLU A 369 -14.76 23.97 -8.66
N PHE A 370 -14.99 24.80 -9.69
CA PHE A 370 -14.40 26.15 -9.74
C PHE A 370 -15.07 27.08 -8.71
N GLU A 371 -14.31 27.98 -8.10
CA GLU A 371 -14.81 28.91 -7.08
C GLU A 371 -15.89 29.83 -7.66
N GLY A 372 -17.02 30.00 -6.94
CA GLY A 372 -18.12 30.89 -7.35
C GLY A 372 -19.36 30.21 -7.95
N GLY A 373 -19.44 28.88 -7.93
CA GLY A 373 -20.61 28.12 -8.42
C GLY A 373 -20.82 28.31 -9.93
N PHE A 374 -22.08 28.40 -10.39
CA PHE A 374 -22.41 28.64 -11.81
C PHE A 374 -21.66 29.85 -12.43
N LYS A 375 -21.41 30.92 -11.66
CA LYS A 375 -20.65 32.10 -12.13
C LYS A 375 -19.13 31.85 -12.21
N GLY A 376 -18.65 30.83 -11.50
CA GLY A 376 -17.25 30.42 -11.47
C GLY A 376 -16.85 29.46 -12.59
N TRP A 377 -17.84 28.80 -13.21
CA TRP A 377 -17.62 27.87 -14.32
C TRP A 377 -16.98 28.59 -15.51
N LYS A 378 -16.00 27.94 -16.14
CA LYS A 378 -15.32 28.52 -17.30
C LYS A 378 -16.11 28.20 -18.55
N GLN A 379 -16.71 29.24 -19.14
CA GLN A 379 -17.40 29.12 -20.42
C GLN A 379 -16.38 29.11 -21.56
N VAL A 380 -16.48 28.08 -22.41
CA VAL A 380 -15.59 27.88 -23.55
C VAL A 380 -16.39 27.63 -24.82
N HIS A 381 -15.94 28.24 -25.90
CA HIS A 381 -16.40 27.92 -27.24
C HIS A 381 -15.40 26.92 -27.86
N LEU A 382 -15.88 25.71 -28.17
CA LEU A 382 -15.06 24.61 -28.65
C LEU A 382 -14.90 24.69 -30.17
N ASN A 383 -13.76 25.19 -30.64
CA ASN A 383 -13.43 25.23 -32.06
C ASN A 383 -12.75 23.93 -32.49
N TYR A 384 -13.50 22.97 -33.02
CA TYR A 384 -12.95 21.69 -33.49
C TYR A 384 -12.12 21.88 -34.77
N ILE A 385 -10.80 21.67 -34.68
CA ILE A 385 -9.88 21.83 -35.80
C ILE A 385 -9.46 20.49 -36.44
N GLY A 386 -9.71 19.37 -35.76
CA GLY A 386 -9.41 18.04 -36.30
C GLY A 386 -9.65 16.89 -35.34
N VAL A 387 -9.32 15.68 -35.81
CA VAL A 387 -9.51 14.42 -35.08
C VAL A 387 -8.22 13.60 -35.07
N PHE A 388 -7.83 13.06 -33.92
CA PHE A 388 -6.67 12.16 -33.78
C PHE A 388 -7.08 10.75 -33.35
N ASN A 389 -6.32 9.75 -33.79
CA ASN A 389 -6.53 8.35 -33.43
C ASN A 389 -5.43 7.86 -32.47
N PRO A 390 -5.74 7.56 -31.20
CA PRO A 390 -4.74 7.15 -30.22
C PRO A 390 -4.02 5.86 -30.59
N ARG A 391 -4.61 4.96 -31.39
CA ARG A 391 -3.93 3.73 -31.84
C ARG A 391 -2.76 3.98 -32.80
N LYS A 392 -2.69 5.16 -33.40
CA LYS A 392 -1.61 5.56 -34.32
C LYS A 392 -0.47 6.31 -33.62
N LEU A 393 -0.56 6.55 -32.31
CA LEU A 393 0.51 7.14 -31.52
C LEU A 393 1.73 6.18 -31.48
N ASP A 394 2.91 6.79 -31.36
CA ASP A 394 4.21 6.12 -31.24
C ASP A 394 4.51 5.81 -29.77
N VAL A 395 3.65 4.99 -29.17
CA VAL A 395 3.80 4.49 -27.80
C VAL A 395 3.87 2.96 -27.84
N SER A 396 4.44 2.34 -26.80
CA SER A 396 4.48 0.89 -26.73
C SER A 396 3.06 0.30 -26.70
N LYS A 397 2.80 -0.67 -27.57
CA LYS A 397 1.53 -1.39 -27.71
C LYS A 397 1.61 -2.84 -27.27
N ASP A 398 2.81 -3.31 -26.93
CA ASP A 398 3.03 -4.67 -26.46
C ASP A 398 2.61 -4.76 -24.98
N PRO A 399 1.65 -5.63 -24.62
CA PRO A 399 1.16 -5.77 -23.25
C PRO A 399 2.25 -6.04 -22.20
N LEU A 400 3.41 -6.56 -22.60
CA LEU A 400 4.54 -6.86 -21.71
C LEU A 400 5.47 -5.67 -21.47
N THR A 401 5.38 -4.62 -22.29
CA THR A 401 6.20 -3.39 -22.23
C THR A 401 5.37 -2.12 -22.12
N GLU A 402 4.06 -2.19 -22.34
CA GLU A 402 3.10 -1.12 -22.15
C GLU A 402 3.07 -0.75 -20.66
N LEU A 403 3.59 0.42 -20.33
CA LEU A 403 3.48 0.97 -19.00
C LEU A 403 2.07 1.55 -18.81
N PRO A 404 1.38 1.26 -17.69
CA PRO A 404 0.06 1.80 -17.39
C PRO A 404 0.05 3.30 -17.02
N MET A 405 1.03 4.05 -17.53
CA MET A 405 1.17 5.52 -17.39
C MET A 405 0.77 6.25 -18.67
N GLU A 406 0.33 5.53 -19.71
CA GLU A 406 -0.03 6.15 -20.99
C GLU A 406 -1.30 6.99 -20.86
N THR A 407 -1.13 8.31 -20.99
CA THR A 407 -2.21 9.28 -20.77
C THR A 407 -3.37 9.12 -21.76
N TYR A 408 -3.11 8.57 -22.96
CA TYR A 408 -4.08 8.45 -24.06
C TYR A 408 -4.87 7.14 -24.06
N PHE A 409 -4.61 6.24 -23.11
CA PHE A 409 -5.30 4.96 -22.97
C PHE A 409 -5.93 4.83 -21.57
N PRO A 410 -7.11 4.19 -21.45
CA PRO A 410 -7.70 3.94 -20.14
C PRO A 410 -6.85 2.94 -19.34
N ALA A 411 -6.78 3.14 -18.03
CA ALA A 411 -6.11 2.20 -17.13
C ALA A 411 -6.80 0.84 -17.16
N LYS A 412 -6.00 -0.24 -17.18
CA LYS A 412 -6.51 -1.62 -17.14
C LYS A 412 -6.74 -2.05 -15.69
N ALA A 413 -7.89 -2.64 -15.41
CA ALA A 413 -8.14 -3.31 -14.13
C ALA A 413 -9.00 -4.55 -14.32
N GLN A 414 -8.83 -5.53 -13.44
CA GLN A 414 -9.53 -6.80 -13.48
C GLN A 414 -10.24 -7.06 -12.16
N TRP A 415 -11.53 -7.38 -12.21
CA TRP A 415 -12.29 -7.74 -11.03
C TRP A 415 -12.02 -9.20 -10.64
N VAL A 416 -11.33 -9.39 -9.51
CA VAL A 416 -10.79 -10.70 -9.11
C VAL A 416 -11.47 -11.29 -7.88
N MET A 417 -12.06 -10.46 -7.01
CA MET A 417 -12.79 -10.94 -5.83
C MET A 417 -14.00 -10.05 -5.52
N ASP A 418 -15.07 -10.67 -5.04
CA ASP A 418 -16.28 -9.98 -4.60
C ASP A 418 -16.11 -9.29 -3.24
N GLN A 419 -17.15 -8.60 -2.78
CA GLN A 419 -17.19 -7.94 -1.47
C GLN A 419 -16.95 -8.85 -0.26
N ASN A 420 -17.18 -10.16 -0.41
CA ASN A 420 -17.03 -11.18 0.63
C ASN A 420 -15.67 -11.90 0.56
N ASP A 421 -14.70 -11.33 -0.16
CA ASP A 421 -13.37 -11.89 -0.39
C ASP A 421 -13.39 -13.22 -1.17
N ARG A 422 -14.47 -13.51 -1.91
CA ARG A 422 -14.57 -14.73 -2.72
C ARG A 422 -14.02 -14.47 -4.13
N PRO A 423 -13.19 -15.36 -4.69
CA PRO A 423 -12.69 -15.23 -6.05
C PRO A 423 -13.82 -15.19 -7.10
N VAL A 424 -13.71 -14.28 -8.06
CA VAL A 424 -14.61 -14.19 -9.22
C VAL A 424 -13.99 -14.99 -10.37
N ASN A 425 -14.75 -15.95 -10.92
CA ASN A 425 -14.30 -16.80 -12.01
C ASN A 425 -15.41 -16.94 -13.08
N PRO A 426 -15.18 -16.58 -14.36
CA PRO A 426 -13.95 -15.98 -14.90
C PRO A 426 -13.76 -14.54 -14.41
N VAL A 427 -12.49 -14.14 -14.32
CA VAL A 427 -12.08 -12.75 -14.07
C VAL A 427 -12.66 -11.86 -15.17
N ARG A 428 -13.19 -10.69 -14.81
CA ARG A 428 -13.79 -9.73 -15.76
C ARG A 428 -12.97 -8.44 -15.81
N ASP A 429 -12.83 -7.86 -16.99
CA ASP A 429 -12.19 -6.55 -17.16
C ASP A 429 -13.13 -5.44 -16.67
N VAL A 430 -12.59 -4.54 -15.87
CA VAL A 430 -13.27 -3.32 -15.44
C VAL A 430 -13.14 -2.28 -16.55
N LYS A 431 -14.24 -1.62 -16.89
CA LYS A 431 -14.31 -0.60 -17.94
C LYS A 431 -14.46 0.79 -17.33
N PRO A 432 -13.98 1.85 -18.00
CA PRO A 432 -14.29 3.22 -17.60
C PRO A 432 -15.80 3.46 -17.57
N ALA A 433 -16.26 4.35 -16.70
CA ALA A 433 -17.65 4.79 -16.63
C ALA A 433 -17.86 6.14 -17.33
N ASN A 434 -19.11 6.48 -17.66
CA ASN A 434 -19.49 7.81 -18.14
C ASN A 434 -19.60 8.85 -17.00
N ASP A 435 -18.72 8.75 -16.00
CA ASP A 435 -18.70 9.58 -14.79
C ASP A 435 -17.24 9.99 -14.54
N SER A 436 -16.99 11.30 -14.51
CA SER A 436 -15.65 11.88 -14.36
C SER A 436 -14.95 11.53 -13.04
N TYR A 437 -15.70 11.05 -12.03
CA TYR A 437 -15.18 10.77 -10.69
C TYR A 437 -15.31 9.32 -10.24
N ASP A 438 -15.59 8.43 -11.18
CA ASP A 438 -15.51 7.00 -10.92
C ASP A 438 -14.05 6.53 -10.74
N PHE A 439 -13.87 5.30 -10.29
CA PHE A 439 -12.57 4.69 -10.04
C PHE A 439 -11.70 4.68 -11.30
N LEU A 440 -12.23 4.15 -12.40
CA LEU A 440 -11.60 4.20 -13.72
C LEU A 440 -12.20 5.33 -14.57
N THR A 441 -11.37 6.34 -14.84
CA THR A 441 -11.75 7.46 -15.70
C THR A 441 -11.30 7.23 -17.14
N LYS A 442 -11.97 7.90 -18.09
CA LYS A 442 -11.52 7.97 -19.48
C LYS A 442 -10.18 8.72 -19.59
N PRO A 443 -9.35 8.42 -20.61
CA PRO A 443 -8.24 9.29 -20.97
C PRO A 443 -8.76 10.65 -21.47
N PRO A 444 -7.92 11.70 -21.55
CA PRO A 444 -8.28 12.96 -22.19
C PRO A 444 -8.72 12.72 -23.64
N SER A 445 -9.97 13.08 -23.94
CA SER A 445 -10.56 12.91 -25.28
C SER A 445 -10.56 14.21 -26.08
N MET A 446 -10.26 15.35 -25.46
CA MET A 446 -10.06 16.63 -26.14
C MET A 446 -8.68 17.18 -25.80
N LEU A 447 -7.90 17.50 -26.83
CA LEU A 447 -6.61 18.18 -26.67
C LEU A 447 -6.74 19.62 -27.14
N THR A 448 -6.11 20.55 -26.43
CA THR A 448 -6.00 21.96 -26.79
C THR A 448 -4.57 22.45 -26.58
N THR A 449 -4.29 23.72 -26.88
CA THR A 449 -2.95 24.29 -26.73
C THR A 449 -2.65 24.67 -25.28
N LEU A 450 -1.35 24.72 -24.94
CA LEU A 450 -0.90 25.13 -23.62
C LEU A 450 -1.33 26.56 -23.28
N ASP A 451 -1.34 27.46 -24.27
CA ASP A 451 -1.83 28.83 -24.12
C ASP A 451 -3.30 28.88 -23.67
N ALA A 452 -4.15 28.01 -24.23
CA ALA A 452 -5.54 27.86 -23.81
C ALA A 452 -5.63 27.38 -22.35
N ALA A 453 -4.77 26.44 -21.95
CA ALA A 453 -4.72 25.98 -20.56
C ALA A 453 -4.34 27.11 -19.59
N PHE A 454 -3.31 27.91 -19.91
CA PHE A 454 -2.92 29.06 -19.08
C PHE A 454 -4.02 30.12 -18.99
N LYS A 455 -4.72 30.40 -20.09
CA LYS A 455 -5.85 31.35 -20.08
C LYS A 455 -7.01 30.88 -19.19
N LEU A 456 -7.28 29.57 -19.15
CA LEU A 456 -8.38 28.99 -18.38
C LEU A 456 -8.04 28.70 -16.90
N ARG A 457 -6.79 28.28 -16.63
CA ARG A 457 -6.34 27.78 -15.32
C ARG A 457 -5.41 28.74 -14.56
N GLY A 458 -4.89 29.78 -15.22
CA GLY A 458 -3.93 30.73 -14.66
C GLY A 458 -2.48 30.24 -14.74
N ASP A 459 -1.58 30.89 -14.00
CA ASP A 459 -0.11 30.77 -14.16
C ASP A 459 0.48 29.40 -13.81
N LYS A 460 -0.25 28.56 -13.07
CA LYS A 460 0.16 27.20 -12.64
C LYS A 460 -0.66 26.10 -13.34
N ALA A 461 -0.88 26.25 -14.65
CA ALA A 461 -1.75 25.37 -15.41
C ALA A 461 -1.18 23.95 -15.67
N ILE A 462 0.15 23.80 -15.73
CA ILE A 462 0.77 22.53 -16.14
C ILE A 462 0.67 21.51 -15.00
N SER A 463 0.14 20.33 -15.30
CA SER A 463 -0.08 19.23 -14.34
C SER A 463 1.14 18.32 -14.23
N ALA A 464 1.78 18.00 -15.35
CA ALA A 464 3.01 17.20 -15.40
C ALA A 464 3.83 17.54 -16.65
N ILE A 465 5.13 17.26 -16.61
CA ILE A 465 6.02 17.36 -17.78
C ILE A 465 6.70 16.02 -17.99
N ARG A 466 6.53 15.44 -19.18
CA ARG A 466 7.19 14.19 -19.60
C ARG A 466 8.46 14.54 -20.35
N VAL A 467 9.58 13.95 -19.96
CA VAL A 467 10.93 14.36 -20.40
C VAL A 467 11.71 13.17 -20.95
N ASN A 468 12.31 13.36 -22.13
CA ASN A 468 13.30 12.44 -22.71
C ASN A 468 14.70 13.02 -22.56
N VAL A 469 15.66 12.15 -22.25
CA VAL A 469 17.06 12.49 -21.98
C VAL A 469 17.95 11.98 -23.10
N LYS A 470 18.89 12.80 -23.56
CA LYS A 470 19.79 12.44 -24.68
C LYS A 470 20.71 11.29 -24.31
N GLY A 471 20.81 10.27 -25.16
CA GLY A 471 21.85 9.22 -25.08
C GLY A 471 21.65 8.19 -23.96
N VAL A 472 20.41 7.94 -23.55
CA VAL A 472 20.04 6.90 -22.56
C VAL A 472 19.39 5.67 -23.19
N GLU A 473 19.48 5.52 -24.51
CA GLU A 473 18.84 4.44 -25.30
C GLU A 473 19.29 3.02 -24.91
N THR A 474 20.52 2.89 -24.39
CA THR A 474 21.08 1.60 -23.98
C THR A 474 20.99 1.40 -22.47
N MET A 475 20.54 0.22 -22.05
CA MET A 475 20.45 -0.13 -20.63
C MET A 475 21.84 -0.37 -20.04
N ASN A 476 22.39 0.64 -19.37
CA ASN A 476 23.68 0.56 -18.70
C ASN A 476 23.77 1.53 -17.51
N ALA A 477 24.81 1.38 -16.68
CA ALA A 477 25.01 2.21 -15.49
C ALA A 477 25.32 3.69 -15.81
N THR A 478 25.82 4.00 -17.02
CA THR A 478 26.05 5.37 -17.47
C THR A 478 24.73 6.08 -17.76
N SER A 479 23.80 5.41 -18.46
CA SER A 479 22.45 5.89 -18.72
C SER A 479 21.69 6.13 -17.42
N GLU A 480 21.76 5.20 -16.46
CA GLU A 480 21.14 5.35 -15.13
C GLU A 480 21.66 6.59 -14.38
N LYS A 481 22.99 6.75 -14.30
CA LYS A 481 23.59 7.93 -13.66
C LYS A 481 23.20 9.22 -14.36
N LYS A 482 23.10 9.21 -15.69
CA LYS A 482 22.68 10.36 -16.48
C LYS A 482 21.23 10.74 -16.18
N LEU A 483 20.32 9.77 -16.14
CA LEU A 483 18.92 10.00 -15.76
C LEU A 483 18.80 10.59 -14.36
N GLN A 484 19.51 10.02 -13.38
CA GLN A 484 19.51 10.54 -12.01
C GLN A 484 20.09 11.96 -11.92
N ALA A 485 21.15 12.26 -12.69
CA ALA A 485 21.74 13.59 -12.72
C ALA A 485 20.78 14.63 -13.33
N VAL A 486 20.10 14.30 -14.42
CA VAL A 486 19.10 15.19 -15.05
C VAL A 486 17.89 15.36 -14.16
N ALA A 487 17.40 14.28 -13.54
CA ALA A 487 16.32 14.33 -12.55
C ALA A 487 16.67 15.30 -11.41
N GLN A 488 17.83 15.12 -10.79
CA GLN A 488 18.32 15.99 -9.71
C GLN A 488 18.49 17.44 -10.18
N GLU A 489 19.05 17.67 -11.38
CA GLU A 489 19.20 19.01 -11.93
C GLU A 489 17.85 19.72 -12.13
N ILE A 490 16.81 18.99 -12.56
CA ILE A 490 15.44 19.50 -12.66
C ILE A 490 14.91 19.87 -11.26
N GLU A 491 15.05 19.00 -10.27
CA GLU A 491 14.59 19.27 -8.89
C GLU A 491 15.29 20.50 -8.30
N ASP A 492 16.62 20.58 -8.42
CA ASP A 492 17.44 21.66 -7.86
C ASP A 492 17.10 23.02 -8.50
N LYS A 493 16.83 23.07 -9.82
CA LYS A 493 16.53 24.32 -10.54
C LYS A 493 15.08 24.77 -10.43
N THR A 494 14.14 23.84 -10.28
CA THR A 494 12.71 24.15 -10.38
C THR A 494 11.93 24.00 -9.08
N GLY A 495 12.47 23.26 -8.10
CA GLY A 495 11.78 22.86 -6.86
C GLY A 495 10.64 21.86 -7.09
N LEU A 496 10.53 21.28 -8.30
CA LEU A 496 9.55 20.24 -8.63
C LEU A 496 10.07 18.87 -8.21
N ILE A 497 9.19 17.88 -8.16
CA ILE A 497 9.60 16.50 -7.92
C ILE A 497 9.75 15.77 -9.26
N THR A 498 10.72 14.85 -9.32
CA THR A 498 10.98 14.04 -10.51
C THR A 498 10.96 12.55 -10.18
N ASP A 499 10.42 11.77 -11.11
CA ASP A 499 10.49 10.31 -11.03
C ASP A 499 11.08 9.77 -12.34
N VAL A 500 12.14 8.96 -12.21
CA VAL A 500 12.76 8.30 -13.37
C VAL A 500 11.92 7.09 -13.75
N THR A 501 11.18 7.20 -14.84
CA THR A 501 10.29 6.16 -15.36
C THR A 501 11.02 5.16 -16.26
N LEU A 502 12.13 5.55 -16.88
CA LEU A 502 12.93 4.63 -17.69
C LEU A 502 13.44 3.45 -16.87
N GLY A 503 13.27 2.23 -17.39
CA GLY A 503 13.62 1.01 -16.65
C GLY A 503 12.63 0.65 -15.52
N SER A 504 11.41 1.17 -15.55
CA SER A 504 10.31 0.71 -14.69
C SER A 504 9.60 -0.51 -15.30
N SER A 505 8.88 -1.28 -14.47
CA SER A 505 8.13 -2.47 -14.91
C SER A 505 6.77 -2.57 -14.22
N PRO A 506 5.74 -3.13 -14.91
CA PRO A 506 4.46 -3.42 -14.28
C PRO A 506 4.56 -4.39 -13.08
N GLN A 507 3.87 -4.03 -12.01
CA GLN A 507 3.73 -4.74 -10.75
C GLN A 507 2.24 -4.90 -10.45
N LEU A 508 1.75 -6.13 -10.28
CA LEU A 508 0.36 -6.32 -9.90
C LEU A 508 0.13 -5.86 -8.45
N ALA A 509 -0.85 -4.98 -8.27
CA ALA A 509 -1.37 -4.56 -6.97
C ALA A 509 -2.89 -4.78 -6.92
N LEU A 510 -3.39 -5.02 -5.71
CA LEU A 510 -4.80 -5.25 -5.48
C LEU A 510 -5.42 -4.02 -4.81
N THR A 511 -6.50 -3.51 -5.38
CA THR A 511 -7.22 -2.34 -4.88
C THR A 511 -8.61 -2.76 -4.40
N TYR A 512 -8.94 -2.48 -3.15
CA TYR A 512 -10.27 -2.65 -2.59
C TYR A 512 -11.13 -1.42 -2.87
N LEU A 513 -12.32 -1.64 -3.42
CA LEU A 513 -13.33 -0.63 -3.71
C LEU A 513 -14.45 -0.74 -2.66
N PRO A 514 -14.42 0.10 -1.60
CA PRO A 514 -15.47 0.11 -0.59
C PRO A 514 -16.79 0.65 -1.16
N GLY A 515 -17.91 0.28 -0.54
CA GLY A 515 -19.22 0.77 -0.97
C GLY A 515 -19.35 2.28 -0.79
N LEU A 516 -19.88 2.94 -1.81
CA LEU A 516 -20.31 4.34 -1.76
C LEU A 516 -21.61 4.46 -0.94
N LYS A 517 -22.00 5.68 -0.55
CA LYS A 517 -23.21 5.90 0.25
C LYS A 517 -24.43 5.42 -0.54
N GLY A 518 -25.17 4.45 -0.02
CA GLY A 518 -26.28 3.84 -0.75
C GLY A 518 -25.97 2.48 -1.39
N GLU A 519 -24.70 2.13 -1.50
CA GLU A 519 -24.23 1.02 -2.34
C GLU A 519 -23.41 -0.02 -1.55
N SER A 520 -23.43 -1.26 -2.02
CA SER A 520 -22.56 -2.32 -1.52
C SER A 520 -21.12 -2.14 -2.02
N ALA A 521 -20.15 -2.73 -1.32
CA ALA A 521 -18.77 -2.74 -1.80
C ALA A 521 -18.67 -3.47 -3.14
N LEU A 522 -17.82 -2.97 -4.04
CA LEU A 522 -17.58 -3.60 -5.34
C LEU A 522 -16.58 -4.76 -5.24
N GLY A 523 -15.79 -4.81 -4.17
CA GLY A 523 -14.82 -5.87 -3.91
C GLY A 523 -13.41 -5.48 -4.31
N TRP A 524 -12.66 -6.42 -4.90
CA TRP A 524 -11.24 -6.22 -5.22
C TRP A 524 -10.97 -6.22 -6.71
N VAL A 525 -10.21 -5.22 -7.13
CA VAL A 525 -9.73 -5.08 -8.50
C VAL A 525 -8.21 -5.19 -8.52
N GLN A 526 -7.69 -5.99 -9.44
CA GLN A 526 -6.27 -6.12 -9.70
C GLN A 526 -5.87 -5.10 -10.78
N GLN A 527 -4.80 -4.35 -10.52
CA GLN A 527 -4.26 -3.36 -11.46
C GLN A 527 -2.75 -3.57 -11.64
N PRO A 528 -2.22 -3.38 -12.86
CA PRO A 528 -0.78 -3.28 -13.07
C PRO A 528 -0.32 -1.88 -12.64
N TRP A 529 0.36 -1.77 -11.51
CA TRP A 529 1.01 -0.55 -11.04
C TRP A 529 2.45 -0.48 -11.59
N ILE A 530 3.13 0.67 -11.49
CA ILE A 530 4.49 0.82 -12.02
C ILE A 530 5.49 0.76 -10.88
N LYS A 531 6.42 -0.20 -10.93
CA LYS A 531 7.57 -0.25 -10.01
C LYS A 531 8.75 0.51 -10.64
N LEU A 532 9.14 1.61 -10.02
CA LEU A 532 10.26 2.43 -10.49
C LEU A 532 11.60 1.70 -10.32
N GLY A 533 12.48 1.83 -11.31
CA GLY A 533 13.85 1.32 -11.27
C GLY A 533 13.99 -0.22 -11.20
N SER A 534 12.95 -0.97 -11.53
CA SER A 534 12.98 -2.44 -11.44
C SER A 534 13.94 -3.06 -12.45
N SER A 535 13.93 -2.61 -13.72
CA SER A 535 14.71 -3.22 -14.80
C SER A 535 16.20 -3.06 -14.58
N ILE A 536 16.63 -1.89 -14.06
CA ILE A 536 18.04 -1.65 -13.76
C ILE A 536 18.52 -2.44 -12.53
N ALA A 537 17.68 -2.55 -11.49
CA ALA A 537 17.97 -3.39 -10.34
C ALA A 537 18.10 -4.86 -10.76
N ILE A 538 17.14 -5.38 -11.55
CA ILE A 538 17.17 -6.73 -12.10
C ILE A 538 18.43 -6.94 -12.95
N PHE A 539 18.79 -5.99 -13.81
CA PHE A 539 19.99 -6.07 -14.66
C PHE A 539 21.27 -6.13 -13.83
N GLN A 540 21.44 -5.23 -12.86
CA GLN A 540 22.62 -5.20 -12.00
C GLN A 540 22.74 -6.50 -11.19
N GLU A 541 21.64 -6.95 -10.58
CA GLU A 541 21.60 -8.19 -9.79
C GLU A 541 21.89 -9.43 -10.64
N ALA A 542 21.29 -9.52 -11.83
CA ALA A 542 21.53 -10.62 -12.76
C ALA A 542 22.99 -10.63 -13.24
N LYS A 543 23.55 -9.47 -13.60
CA LYS A 543 24.94 -9.34 -14.05
C LYS A 543 25.93 -9.72 -12.95
N VAL A 544 25.71 -9.25 -11.71
CA VAL A 544 26.55 -9.61 -10.55
C VAL A 544 26.43 -11.12 -10.26
N GLY A 545 25.23 -11.68 -10.31
CA GLY A 545 25.00 -13.11 -10.12
C GLY A 545 25.72 -13.98 -11.17
N MET A 546 25.51 -13.71 -12.45
CA MET A 546 26.09 -14.47 -13.57
C MET A 546 27.62 -14.36 -13.61
N SER A 547 28.17 -13.15 -13.44
CA SER A 547 29.63 -12.96 -13.41
C SER A 547 30.27 -13.59 -12.17
N GLY A 548 29.62 -13.50 -11.01
CA GLY A 548 30.04 -14.16 -9.79
C GLY A 548 30.14 -15.67 -9.95
N ILE A 549 29.17 -16.30 -10.62
CA ILE A 549 29.17 -17.74 -10.85
C ILE A 549 30.26 -18.16 -11.83
N ILE A 550 30.46 -17.44 -12.93
CA ILE A 550 31.56 -17.73 -13.86
C ILE A 550 32.91 -17.66 -13.12
N ALA A 551 33.15 -16.60 -12.36
CA ALA A 551 34.37 -16.44 -11.57
C ALA A 551 34.55 -17.59 -10.56
N SER A 552 33.45 -18.05 -9.97
CA SER A 552 33.39 -19.14 -9.00
C SER A 552 33.82 -20.47 -9.60
N VAL A 553 33.21 -20.86 -10.73
CA VAL A 553 33.54 -22.14 -11.38
C VAL A 553 34.98 -22.13 -11.88
N ILE A 554 35.47 -20.98 -12.38
CA ILE A 554 36.89 -20.80 -12.73
C ILE A 554 37.78 -20.95 -11.49
N ALA A 555 37.42 -20.35 -10.35
CA ALA A 555 38.20 -20.48 -9.11
C ALA A 555 38.25 -21.93 -8.61
N VAL A 556 37.14 -22.66 -8.68
CA VAL A 556 37.07 -24.09 -8.33
C VAL A 556 37.93 -24.93 -9.28
N ALA A 557 37.87 -24.65 -10.59
CA ALA A 557 38.72 -25.30 -11.58
C ALA A 557 40.21 -25.03 -11.34
N LEU A 558 40.58 -23.78 -11.03
CA LEU A 558 41.93 -23.41 -10.63
C LEU A 558 42.38 -24.23 -9.42
N VAL A 559 41.60 -24.24 -8.33
CA VAL A 559 41.97 -24.99 -7.13
C VAL A 559 42.10 -26.48 -7.44
N TYR A 560 41.20 -27.07 -8.23
CA TYR A 560 41.32 -28.46 -8.66
C TYR A 560 42.64 -28.70 -9.43
N VAL A 561 42.93 -27.90 -10.45
CA VAL A 561 44.13 -28.06 -11.29
C VAL A 561 45.40 -27.89 -10.45
N PHE A 562 45.47 -26.89 -9.58
CA PHE A 562 46.60 -26.69 -8.67
C PHE A 562 46.74 -27.88 -7.70
N SER A 563 45.64 -28.31 -7.09
CA SER A 563 45.60 -29.44 -6.15
C SER A 563 46.08 -30.73 -6.80
N SER A 564 45.52 -31.07 -7.96
CA SER A 564 45.83 -32.29 -8.68
C SER A 564 47.30 -32.33 -9.12
N ASN A 565 47.84 -31.22 -9.65
CA ASN A 565 49.26 -31.12 -10.04
C ASN A 565 50.22 -31.27 -8.84
N ILE A 566 49.88 -30.69 -7.68
CA ILE A 566 50.66 -30.83 -6.45
C ILE A 566 50.63 -32.27 -5.94
N ILE A 567 49.47 -32.93 -5.98
CA ILE A 567 49.31 -34.32 -5.56
C ILE A 567 50.10 -35.25 -6.50
N LEU A 568 50.08 -34.99 -7.81
CA LEU A 568 50.84 -35.75 -8.81
C LEU A 568 52.36 -35.67 -8.55
N LEU A 569 52.85 -34.52 -8.08
CA LEU A 569 54.23 -34.38 -7.63
C LEU A 569 54.53 -35.23 -6.38
N TYR A 570 53.68 -35.16 -5.35
CA TYR A 570 53.91 -35.94 -4.12
C TYR A 570 53.84 -37.44 -4.35
N ALA A 571 52.88 -37.86 -5.18
CA ALA A 571 52.70 -39.23 -5.66
C ALA A 571 53.97 -39.83 -6.26
N ARG A 572 54.74 -39.02 -7.00
CA ARG A 572 55.92 -39.44 -7.76
C ARG A 572 57.23 -38.97 -7.13
N LYS A 573 57.19 -38.43 -5.90
CA LYS A 573 58.37 -37.90 -5.20
C LYS A 573 59.53 -38.91 -5.15
N LYS A 574 59.21 -40.20 -4.92
CA LYS A 574 60.22 -41.29 -4.93
C LYS A 574 60.80 -41.54 -6.32
N GLU A 575 59.99 -41.49 -7.37
CA GLU A 575 60.45 -41.63 -8.77
C GLU A 575 61.39 -40.47 -9.15
N PHE A 576 61.01 -39.24 -8.77
CA PHE A 576 61.82 -38.05 -9.01
C PHE A 576 63.13 -38.07 -8.22
N ALA A 577 63.12 -38.56 -6.98
CA ALA A 577 64.33 -38.76 -6.19
C ALA A 577 65.30 -39.75 -6.86
N ILE A 578 64.79 -40.86 -7.39
CA ILE A 578 65.60 -41.85 -8.13
C ILE A 578 66.19 -41.23 -9.41
N LEU A 579 65.38 -40.48 -10.16
CA LEU A 579 65.87 -39.80 -11.37
C LEU A 579 66.94 -38.75 -11.06
N LEU A 580 66.77 -37.98 -9.97
CA LEU A 580 67.78 -37.03 -9.49
C LEU A 580 69.06 -37.76 -9.07
N SER A 581 68.97 -38.93 -8.41
CA SER A 581 70.15 -39.74 -8.06
C SER A 581 70.84 -40.38 -9.27
N LEU A 582 70.09 -40.65 -10.35
CA LEU A 582 70.63 -41.15 -11.63
C LEU A 582 71.21 -40.02 -12.51
N GLY A 583 71.29 -38.78 -12.01
CA GLY A 583 71.94 -37.66 -12.68
C GLY A 583 71.02 -36.75 -13.50
N TRP A 584 69.70 -36.91 -13.44
CA TRP A 584 68.78 -35.96 -14.08
C TRP A 584 68.85 -34.59 -13.40
N ARG A 585 68.84 -33.51 -14.19
CA ARG A 585 68.80 -32.13 -13.66
C ARG A 585 67.36 -31.74 -13.27
N SER A 586 67.19 -30.89 -12.26
CA SER A 586 65.87 -30.38 -11.83
C SER A 586 65.09 -29.70 -12.97
N ARG A 587 65.79 -29.07 -13.93
CA ARG A 587 65.19 -28.46 -15.15
C ARG A 587 64.59 -29.50 -16.12
N GLN A 588 65.11 -30.72 -16.15
CA GLN A 588 64.57 -31.81 -16.98
C GLN A 588 63.28 -32.36 -16.36
N LEU A 589 63.23 -32.46 -15.02
CA LEU A 589 62.03 -32.85 -14.28
C LEU A 589 60.93 -31.78 -14.37
N SER A 590 61.27 -30.50 -14.31
CA SER A 590 60.30 -29.42 -14.53
C SER A 590 59.77 -29.40 -15.97
N ARG A 591 60.64 -29.61 -16.97
CA ARG A 591 60.19 -29.78 -18.38
C ARG A 591 59.24 -30.96 -18.53
N LEU A 592 59.46 -32.04 -17.78
CA LEU A 592 58.60 -33.21 -17.81
C LEU A 592 57.20 -32.89 -17.28
N LEU A 593 57.10 -32.24 -16.11
CA LEU A 593 55.80 -31.80 -15.57
C LEU A 593 55.09 -30.80 -16.48
N PHE A 594 55.85 -29.86 -17.07
CA PHE A 594 55.28 -28.88 -18.00
C PHE A 594 54.76 -29.52 -19.29
N LEU A 595 55.43 -30.55 -19.81
CA LEU A 595 54.93 -31.34 -20.96
C LEU A 595 53.66 -32.12 -20.60
N GLU A 596 53.60 -32.68 -19.39
CA GLU A 596 52.42 -33.41 -18.90
C GLU A 596 51.21 -32.47 -18.78
N ALA A 597 51.40 -31.26 -18.24
CA ALA A 597 50.35 -30.26 -18.17
C ALA A 597 49.97 -29.66 -19.52
N THR A 598 50.92 -29.53 -20.46
CA THR A 598 50.61 -29.12 -21.83
C THR A 598 49.69 -30.15 -22.51
N LEU A 599 49.96 -31.46 -22.38
CA LEU A 599 49.10 -32.51 -22.94
C LEU A 599 47.68 -32.44 -22.35
N LEU A 600 47.57 -32.34 -21.02
CA LEU A 600 46.28 -32.23 -20.34
C LEU A 600 45.56 -30.92 -20.71
N GLY A 601 46.26 -29.79 -20.74
CA GLY A 601 45.72 -28.49 -21.11
C GLY A 601 45.24 -28.42 -22.56
N THR A 602 45.96 -29.05 -23.50
CA THR A 602 45.51 -29.14 -24.90
C THR A 602 44.25 -29.98 -25.04
N LEU A 603 44.12 -31.08 -24.28
CA LEU A 603 42.91 -31.89 -24.26
C LEU A 603 41.71 -31.07 -23.73
N VAL A 604 41.92 -30.30 -22.66
CA VAL A 604 40.89 -29.39 -22.11
C VAL A 604 40.48 -28.34 -23.13
N ALA A 605 41.44 -27.70 -23.81
CA ALA A 605 41.16 -26.68 -24.82
C ALA A 605 40.35 -27.24 -26.00
N LEU A 606 40.67 -28.45 -26.48
CA LEU A 606 39.92 -29.11 -27.55
C LEU A 606 38.49 -29.43 -27.14
N ILE A 607 38.28 -29.96 -25.93
CA ILE A 607 36.93 -30.22 -25.39
C ILE A 607 36.15 -28.91 -25.26
N ALA A 608 36.79 -27.85 -24.76
CA ALA A 608 36.16 -26.55 -24.60
C ALA A 608 35.73 -25.95 -25.94
N TRP A 609 36.60 -25.98 -26.96
CA TRP A 609 36.27 -25.51 -28.31
C TRP A 609 35.20 -26.36 -28.98
N ALA A 610 35.19 -27.68 -28.78
CA ALA A 610 34.14 -28.54 -29.33
C ALA A 610 32.76 -28.19 -28.74
N ILE A 611 32.68 -28.02 -27.42
CA ILE A 611 31.42 -27.68 -26.73
C ILE A 611 30.96 -26.27 -27.11
N LEU A 612 31.84 -25.27 -26.99
CA LEU A 612 31.51 -23.87 -27.29
C LEU A 612 31.23 -23.66 -28.79
N GLY A 613 31.91 -24.40 -29.67
CA GLY A 613 31.63 -24.43 -31.10
C GLY A 613 30.26 -25.01 -31.41
N SER A 614 29.79 -26.02 -30.66
CA SER A 614 28.43 -26.52 -30.77
C SER A 614 27.40 -25.42 -30.42
N PHE A 615 27.61 -24.68 -29.33
CA PHE A 615 26.74 -23.56 -28.97
C PHE A 615 26.71 -22.45 -30.03
N TRP A 616 27.84 -22.18 -30.69
CA TRP A 616 27.90 -21.20 -31.77
C TRP A 616 27.01 -21.57 -32.96
N ILE A 617 26.79 -22.87 -33.20
CA ILE A 617 25.95 -23.37 -34.30
C ILE A 617 24.48 -23.47 -33.89
N THR A 618 24.19 -23.82 -32.63
CA THR A 618 22.83 -24.14 -32.18
C THR A 618 22.10 -23.00 -31.48
N ALA A 619 22.80 -21.96 -31.01
CA ALA A 619 22.17 -20.85 -30.27
C ALA A 619 21.80 -19.70 -31.20
N ASP A 620 20.62 -19.10 -30.99
CA ASP A 620 20.14 -17.92 -31.74
C ASP A 620 21.05 -16.68 -31.58
N HIS A 621 21.85 -16.64 -30.50
CA HIS A 621 22.85 -15.61 -30.23
C HIS A 621 24.26 -16.21 -30.16
N PRO A 622 25.00 -16.24 -31.27
CA PRO A 622 26.32 -16.85 -31.32
C PRO A 622 27.33 -16.09 -30.45
N ILE A 623 28.02 -16.83 -29.58
CA ILE A 623 29.15 -16.30 -28.79
C ILE A 623 30.22 -15.82 -29.78
N ALA A 624 30.75 -14.59 -29.58
CA ALA A 624 31.81 -14.07 -30.44
C ALA A 624 32.98 -15.07 -30.56
N LEU A 625 33.39 -15.40 -31.79
CA LEU A 625 34.45 -16.38 -32.08
C LEU A 625 35.74 -16.11 -31.29
N GLY A 626 36.10 -14.82 -31.13
CA GLY A 626 37.24 -14.42 -30.31
C GLY A 626 37.15 -14.87 -28.86
N ARG A 627 35.95 -14.84 -28.24
CA ARG A 627 35.73 -15.33 -26.87
C ARG A 627 35.86 -16.85 -26.79
N ILE A 628 35.36 -17.59 -27.78
CA ILE A 628 35.48 -19.06 -27.82
C ILE A 628 36.95 -19.47 -27.83
N ILE A 629 37.75 -18.83 -28.69
CA ILE A 629 39.20 -19.07 -28.78
C ILE A 629 39.87 -18.76 -27.44
N LEU A 630 39.56 -17.60 -26.85
CA LEU A 630 40.14 -17.14 -25.59
C LEU A 630 39.79 -18.08 -24.42
N ILE A 631 38.56 -18.58 -24.34
CA ILE A 631 38.14 -19.53 -23.30
C ILE A 631 38.94 -20.84 -23.40
N GLY A 632 39.07 -21.43 -24.59
CA GLY A 632 39.89 -22.65 -24.75
C GLY A 632 41.37 -22.41 -24.42
N LEU A 633 41.95 -21.28 -24.86
CA LEU A 633 43.32 -20.90 -24.51
C LEU A 633 43.50 -20.69 -22.99
N SER A 634 42.51 -20.11 -22.32
CA SER A 634 42.56 -19.89 -20.88
C SER A 634 42.64 -21.22 -20.09
N GLY A 635 41.97 -22.28 -20.55
CA GLY A 635 42.11 -23.62 -19.97
C GLY A 635 43.55 -24.15 -20.03
N LEU A 636 44.24 -23.91 -21.16
CA LEU A 636 45.65 -24.28 -21.32
C LEU A 636 46.56 -23.44 -20.42
N LEU A 637 46.31 -22.13 -20.31
CA LEU A 637 47.04 -21.24 -19.39
C LEU A 637 46.85 -21.64 -17.91
N ILE A 638 45.65 -22.08 -17.51
CA ILE A 638 45.35 -22.57 -16.16
C ILE A 638 46.24 -23.79 -15.82
N TYR A 639 46.37 -24.75 -16.74
CA TYR A 639 47.23 -25.92 -16.53
C TYR A 639 48.72 -25.56 -16.47
N TRP A 640 49.18 -24.63 -17.31
CA TRP A 640 50.54 -24.10 -17.21
C TRP A 640 50.78 -23.43 -15.86
N GLY A 641 49.87 -22.56 -15.41
CA GLY A 641 49.91 -21.92 -14.11
C GLY A 641 49.95 -22.92 -12.96
N GLY A 642 49.14 -23.99 -13.02
CA GLY A 642 49.10 -25.07 -12.04
C GLY A 642 50.43 -25.81 -11.86
N THR A 643 51.33 -25.82 -12.86
CA THR A 643 52.65 -26.44 -12.77
C THR A 643 53.74 -25.58 -12.14
N ILE A 644 53.49 -24.29 -11.94
CA ILE A 644 54.49 -23.36 -11.39
C ILE A 644 54.90 -23.79 -9.98
N VAL A 645 53.92 -24.05 -9.10
CA VAL A 645 54.16 -24.44 -7.70
C VAL A 645 54.91 -25.78 -7.60
N PRO A 646 54.46 -26.87 -8.28
CA PRO A 646 55.22 -28.11 -8.34
C PRO A 646 56.65 -27.94 -8.85
N THR A 647 56.84 -27.15 -9.90
CA THR A 647 58.17 -26.90 -10.50
C THR A 647 59.13 -26.24 -9.51
N LEU A 648 58.63 -25.30 -8.71
CA LEU A 648 59.42 -24.67 -7.63
C LEU A 648 59.72 -25.67 -6.50
N LEU A 649 58.77 -26.52 -6.13
CA LEU A 649 58.95 -27.55 -5.10
C LEU A 649 59.96 -28.63 -5.49
N ILE A 650 60.05 -29.02 -6.77
CA ILE A 650 61.05 -30.00 -7.25
C ILE A 650 62.48 -29.56 -6.93
N ARG A 651 62.77 -28.26 -7.03
CA ARG A 651 64.10 -27.72 -6.76
C ARG A 651 64.56 -27.93 -5.32
N ARG A 652 63.61 -28.18 -4.40
CA ARG A 652 63.87 -28.41 -2.97
C ARG A 652 63.91 -29.89 -2.59
N ILE A 653 63.72 -30.82 -3.53
CA ILE A 653 63.76 -32.26 -3.22
C ILE A 653 65.22 -32.69 -3.04
N GLN A 654 65.55 -33.17 -1.84
CA GLN A 654 66.84 -33.79 -1.55
C GLN A 654 66.74 -35.32 -1.73
N PRO A 655 67.45 -35.92 -2.71
CA PRO A 655 67.29 -37.33 -3.07
C PRO A 655 67.49 -38.29 -1.89
N PHE A 656 68.48 -38.01 -1.03
CA PHE A 656 68.85 -38.88 0.09
C PHE A 656 67.76 -38.97 1.17
N GLU A 657 67.02 -37.89 1.47
CA GLU A 657 65.93 -37.91 2.45
C GLU A 657 64.73 -38.74 1.98
N SER A 658 64.42 -38.66 0.69
CA SER A 658 63.29 -39.37 0.07
C SER A 658 63.53 -40.87 -0.12
N MET A 659 64.79 -41.31 -0.12
CA MET A 659 65.17 -42.73 -0.27
C MET A 659 65.36 -43.45 1.06
N ARG A 660 65.47 -42.73 2.19
CA ARG A 660 65.54 -43.32 3.54
C ARG A 660 64.18 -43.92 3.92
N SER A 661 64.04 -45.23 3.79
CA SER A 661 62.88 -45.98 4.27
C SER A 661 63.12 -46.49 5.70
N GLY A 662 62.23 -46.17 6.64
CA GLY A 662 62.16 -46.90 7.91
C GLY A 662 62.40 -46.09 9.19
N GLU A 663 62.71 -44.80 9.11
CA GLU A 663 62.75 -43.96 10.32
C GLU A 663 61.57 -43.00 10.39
N VAL A 664 60.94 -42.99 11.56
CA VAL A 664 59.74 -42.24 11.93
C VAL A 664 59.85 -40.81 11.38
N SER A 665 59.04 -40.49 10.37
CA SER A 665 58.91 -39.10 9.93
C SER A 665 58.44 -38.27 11.13
N LYS A 666 59.11 -37.14 11.40
CA LYS A 666 58.73 -36.25 12.51
C LYS A 666 57.30 -35.74 12.30
N GLY A 667 56.33 -36.35 12.98
CA GLY A 667 54.95 -35.86 13.06
C GLY A 667 54.76 -34.95 14.27
N ARG A 668 54.09 -33.80 14.10
CA ARG A 668 53.72 -32.94 15.24
C ARG A 668 52.51 -33.54 15.95
N ARG A 669 52.62 -33.83 17.25
CA ARG A 669 51.52 -34.36 18.08
C ARG A 669 50.91 -33.21 18.89
N PHE A 670 49.63 -32.93 18.70
CA PHE A 670 48.90 -31.84 19.36
C PHE A 670 48.00 -32.34 20.50
N VAL A 671 47.43 -33.55 20.36
CA VAL A 671 46.47 -34.14 21.32
C VAL A 671 46.88 -35.58 21.67
N ARG A 672 46.51 -36.08 22.86
CA ARG A 672 46.71 -37.50 23.22
C ARG A 672 45.90 -38.42 22.30
N ALA A 673 46.55 -39.41 21.68
CA ALA A 673 45.93 -40.32 20.72
C ALA A 673 45.27 -41.53 21.41
N GLN A 674 44.25 -41.27 22.23
CA GLN A 674 43.49 -42.32 22.95
C GLN A 674 42.16 -42.68 22.25
N SER A 675 41.67 -41.83 21.34
CA SER A 675 40.40 -42.02 20.62
C SER A 675 40.58 -41.85 19.10
N VAL A 676 39.62 -42.35 18.33
CA VAL A 676 39.57 -42.19 16.85
C VAL A 676 39.60 -40.71 16.46
N LEU A 677 38.85 -39.86 17.19
CA LEU A 677 38.85 -38.41 17.01
C LEU A 677 40.21 -37.77 17.32
N GLY A 678 40.86 -38.18 18.42
CA GLY A 678 42.19 -37.67 18.77
C GLY A 678 43.27 -38.04 17.76
N MET A 679 43.16 -39.22 17.12
CA MET A 679 44.03 -39.62 16.01
C MET A 679 43.78 -38.79 14.75
N SER A 680 42.52 -38.54 14.40
CA SER A 680 42.13 -37.70 13.26
C SER A 680 42.67 -36.26 13.39
N ILE A 681 42.55 -35.63 14.57
CA ILE A 681 43.06 -34.28 14.82
C ILE A 681 44.59 -34.20 14.63
N ASN A 682 45.32 -35.14 15.21
CA ASN A 682 46.78 -35.19 15.07
C ASN A 682 47.21 -35.36 13.61
N GLN A 683 46.42 -36.11 12.84
CA GLN A 683 46.69 -36.34 11.43
C GLN A 683 46.47 -35.06 10.61
N LEU A 684 45.36 -34.36 10.84
CA LEU A 684 45.05 -33.08 10.17
C LEU A 684 46.15 -32.05 10.42
N ALA A 685 46.70 -32.00 11.64
CA ALA A 685 47.80 -31.11 12.02
C ALA A 685 49.15 -31.54 11.43
N THR A 686 49.42 -32.85 11.36
CA THR A 686 50.68 -33.38 10.81
C THR A 686 50.82 -33.06 9.31
N TYR A 687 49.73 -33.14 8.55
CA TYR A 687 49.70 -32.87 7.11
C TYR A 687 49.00 -31.55 6.78
N TRP A 688 49.24 -30.50 7.59
CA TRP A 688 48.50 -29.23 7.54
C TRP A 688 48.43 -28.60 6.13
N GLN A 689 49.46 -28.70 5.29
CA GLN A 689 49.46 -28.14 3.93
C GLN A 689 48.38 -28.79 3.05
N ARG A 690 48.18 -30.10 3.17
CA ARG A 690 47.16 -30.84 2.41
C ARG A 690 45.79 -30.69 3.02
N THR A 691 45.73 -30.65 4.35
CA THR A 691 44.50 -30.33 5.08
C THR A 691 43.98 -28.95 4.66
N LEU A 692 44.84 -27.93 4.62
CA LEU A 692 44.50 -26.59 4.17
C LEU A 692 44.01 -26.56 2.72
N LEU A 693 44.69 -27.28 1.84
CA LEU A 693 44.33 -27.38 0.43
C LEU A 693 42.98 -28.11 0.23
N SER A 694 42.68 -29.13 1.04
CA SER A 694 41.35 -29.77 1.10
C SER A 694 40.28 -28.84 1.66
N ILE A 695 40.61 -28.06 2.70
CA ILE A 695 39.70 -27.06 3.28
C ILE A 695 39.34 -26.01 2.23
N ILE A 696 40.32 -25.46 1.51
CA ILE A 696 40.09 -24.46 0.45
C ILE A 696 39.27 -25.06 -0.71
N ALA A 697 39.58 -26.29 -1.13
CA ALA A 697 38.88 -26.97 -2.22
C ALA A 697 37.38 -27.22 -1.91
N ILE A 698 37.02 -27.40 -0.65
CA ILE A 698 35.61 -27.53 -0.23
C ILE A 698 35.01 -26.15 0.08
N ALA A 699 35.75 -25.27 0.77
CA ALA A 699 35.25 -23.98 1.25
C ALA A 699 34.86 -23.02 0.12
N LEU A 700 35.62 -22.97 -0.97
CA LEU A 700 35.31 -22.11 -2.11
C LEU A 700 33.96 -22.44 -2.75
N PRO A 701 33.73 -23.65 -3.32
CA PRO A 701 32.45 -23.97 -3.94
C PRO A 701 31.28 -23.91 -2.94
N THR A 702 31.49 -24.26 -1.68
CA THR A 702 30.42 -24.17 -0.68
C THR A 702 30.09 -22.73 -0.28
N SER A 703 31.08 -21.84 -0.14
CA SER A 703 30.83 -20.40 0.10
C SER A 703 29.98 -19.78 -1.01
N LEU A 704 30.25 -20.17 -2.25
CA LEU A 704 29.57 -19.68 -3.43
C LEU A 704 28.17 -20.25 -3.54
N PHE A 705 27.97 -21.52 -3.14
CA PHE A 705 26.63 -22.09 -3.03
C PHE A 705 25.79 -21.40 -1.97
N ILE A 706 26.38 -21.12 -0.81
CA ILE A 706 25.72 -20.39 0.29
C ILE A 706 25.34 -18.99 -0.18
N PHE A 707 26.26 -18.28 -0.84
CA PHE A 707 26.02 -16.96 -1.43
C PHE A 707 24.89 -17.00 -2.47
N PHE A 708 24.91 -17.98 -3.38
CA PHE A 708 23.89 -18.13 -4.42
C PHE A 708 22.51 -18.48 -3.85
N LEU A 709 22.45 -19.37 -2.86
CA LEU A 709 21.20 -19.68 -2.16
C LEU A 709 20.67 -18.45 -1.41
N PHE A 710 21.55 -17.70 -0.74
CA PHE A 710 21.16 -16.43 -0.12
C PHE A 710 20.55 -15.46 -1.13
N ILE A 711 21.22 -15.27 -2.28
CA ILE A 711 20.70 -14.46 -3.39
C ILE A 711 19.33 -14.98 -3.80
N THR A 712 19.19 -16.27 -4.08
CA THR A 712 17.92 -16.83 -4.57
C THR A 712 16.77 -16.60 -3.56
N PHE A 713 17.00 -16.84 -2.27
CA PHE A 713 15.98 -16.63 -1.25
C PHE A 713 15.68 -15.16 -0.98
N ARG A 714 16.67 -14.28 -1.10
CA ARG A 714 16.48 -12.83 -0.98
C ARG A 714 15.74 -12.26 -2.20
N LEU A 715 16.18 -12.66 -3.40
CA LEU A 715 15.64 -12.23 -4.67
C LEU A 715 14.23 -12.77 -4.93
N LYS A 716 13.83 -13.86 -4.29
CA LYS A 716 12.43 -14.31 -4.32
C LYS A 716 11.43 -13.21 -3.95
N GLY A 717 11.81 -12.25 -3.10
CA GLY A 717 10.96 -11.11 -2.75
C GLY A 717 10.99 -9.94 -3.75
N VAL A 718 12.00 -9.85 -4.62
CA VAL A 718 12.24 -8.70 -5.51
C VAL A 718 11.98 -9.06 -6.97
N LEU A 719 12.53 -10.18 -7.45
CA LEU A 719 12.39 -10.62 -8.84
C LEU A 719 10.94 -11.00 -9.17
N TYR A 720 10.26 -11.79 -8.34
CA TYR A 720 8.86 -12.19 -8.57
C TYR A 720 7.85 -11.08 -8.31
N ALA A 721 8.30 -9.89 -7.89
CA ALA A 721 7.39 -8.78 -7.74
C ALA A 721 6.91 -8.34 -9.13
N THR A 722 7.84 -8.12 -10.06
CA THR A 722 7.54 -7.61 -11.41
C THR A 722 7.46 -8.74 -12.44
N TRP A 723 6.69 -8.54 -13.52
CA TRP A 723 6.64 -9.50 -14.64
C TRP A 723 8.01 -9.74 -15.27
N LEU A 724 8.83 -8.69 -15.33
CA LEU A 724 10.18 -8.76 -15.88
C LEU A 724 11.12 -9.55 -14.99
N GLY A 725 11.08 -9.31 -13.67
CA GLY A 725 11.92 -10.04 -12.73
C GLY A 725 11.54 -11.52 -12.63
N GLU A 726 10.25 -11.87 -12.77
CA GLU A 726 9.80 -13.27 -12.82
C GLU A 726 10.39 -14.00 -14.04
N TYR A 727 10.32 -13.39 -15.22
CA TYR A 727 10.95 -13.92 -16.43
C TYR A 727 12.45 -14.12 -16.25
N VAL A 728 13.17 -13.10 -15.75
CA VAL A 728 14.61 -13.20 -15.50
C VAL A 728 14.94 -14.25 -14.44
N ALA A 729 14.14 -14.39 -13.38
CA ALA A 729 14.35 -15.40 -12.34
C ALA A 729 14.24 -16.84 -12.90
N LEU A 730 13.31 -17.07 -13.82
CA LEU A 730 13.11 -18.37 -14.47
C LEU A 730 14.30 -18.71 -15.38
N GLU A 731 14.77 -17.76 -16.17
CA GLU A 731 15.88 -17.97 -17.12
C GLU A 731 17.25 -18.13 -16.45
N VAL A 732 17.44 -17.44 -15.32
CA VAL A 732 18.71 -17.39 -14.58
C VAL A 732 18.79 -18.52 -13.52
N GLY A 733 17.66 -19.05 -13.07
CA GLY A 733 17.59 -19.95 -11.91
C GLY A 733 18.22 -21.34 -12.11
N THR A 734 17.87 -22.07 -13.16
CA THR A 734 18.16 -23.52 -13.30
C THR A 734 19.64 -23.81 -13.54
N MET A 735 20.27 -23.07 -14.45
CA MET A 735 21.66 -23.28 -14.87
C MET A 735 22.67 -23.04 -13.76
N HIS A 736 22.36 -22.11 -12.86
CA HIS A 736 23.20 -21.79 -11.72
C HIS A 736 23.23 -22.90 -10.65
N TYR A 737 22.11 -23.60 -10.45
CA TYR A 737 22.10 -24.79 -9.57
C TYR A 737 22.92 -25.93 -10.16
N VAL A 738 22.84 -26.15 -11.47
CA VAL A 738 23.69 -27.12 -12.17
C VAL A 738 25.16 -26.74 -12.02
N ALA A 739 25.48 -25.45 -12.13
CA ALA A 739 26.84 -24.91 -11.93
C ALA A 739 27.43 -25.32 -10.59
N MET A 740 26.66 -25.11 -9.53
CA MET A 740 27.14 -25.43 -8.20
C MET A 740 27.16 -26.92 -7.93
N GLY A 741 26.23 -27.68 -8.50
CA GLY A 741 26.29 -29.15 -8.49
C GLY A 741 27.61 -29.66 -9.07
N VAL A 742 28.02 -29.15 -10.23
CA VAL A 742 29.31 -29.48 -10.85
C VAL A 742 30.49 -29.04 -9.97
N ALA A 743 30.44 -27.84 -9.39
CA ALA A 743 31.48 -27.35 -8.51
C ALA A 743 31.65 -28.21 -7.24
N LEU A 744 30.53 -28.69 -6.66
CA LEU A 744 30.55 -29.64 -5.54
C LEU A 744 31.09 -31.00 -5.96
N LEU A 745 30.75 -31.51 -7.16
CA LEU A 745 31.33 -32.74 -7.70
C LEU A 745 32.87 -32.64 -7.85
N ILE A 746 33.36 -31.49 -8.35
CA ILE A 746 34.79 -31.21 -8.43
C ILE A 746 35.41 -31.18 -7.02
N ALA A 747 34.74 -30.59 -6.04
CA ALA A 747 35.22 -30.57 -4.65
C ALA A 747 35.28 -31.98 -4.03
N ILE A 748 34.27 -32.83 -4.26
CA ILE A 748 34.26 -34.23 -3.83
C ILE A 748 35.42 -34.99 -4.46
N LEU A 749 35.64 -34.82 -5.77
CA LEU A 749 36.74 -35.47 -6.48
C LEU A 749 38.11 -35.01 -5.95
N THR A 750 38.30 -33.70 -5.78
CA THR A 750 39.54 -33.13 -5.24
C THR A 750 39.82 -33.67 -3.84
N THR A 751 38.80 -33.68 -2.98
CA THR A 751 38.90 -34.22 -1.61
C THR A 751 39.21 -35.71 -1.62
N THR A 752 38.61 -36.46 -2.55
CA THR A 752 38.89 -37.88 -2.76
C THR A 752 40.36 -38.10 -3.10
N GLU A 753 40.93 -37.33 -4.04
CA GLU A 753 42.34 -37.42 -4.41
C GLU A 753 43.27 -37.14 -3.23
N ILE A 754 42.99 -36.09 -2.45
CA ILE A 754 43.78 -35.70 -1.27
C ILE A 754 43.72 -36.79 -0.19
N MET A 755 42.51 -37.22 0.17
CA MET A 755 42.31 -38.24 1.21
C MET A 755 42.88 -39.59 0.78
N TRP A 756 42.79 -39.91 -0.49
CA TRP A 756 43.43 -41.10 -1.06
C TRP A 756 44.95 -41.05 -0.90
N GLN A 757 45.58 -39.92 -1.22
CA GLN A 757 47.02 -39.73 -1.03
C GLN A 757 47.39 -39.84 0.47
N ASN A 758 46.59 -39.25 1.35
CA ASN A 758 46.79 -39.31 2.80
C ASN A 758 46.74 -40.75 3.31
N VAL A 759 45.76 -41.56 2.87
CA VAL A 759 45.65 -42.99 3.21
C VAL A 759 46.84 -43.79 2.67
N ASN A 760 47.28 -43.49 1.45
CA ASN A 760 48.35 -44.27 0.80
C ASN A 760 49.73 -44.02 1.44
N GLU A 761 50.02 -42.79 1.87
CA GLU A 761 51.27 -42.48 2.57
C GLU A 761 51.35 -43.09 3.96
N ARG A 762 50.21 -43.28 4.64
CA ARG A 762 50.14 -43.92 5.96
C ARG A 762 49.79 -45.41 5.92
N LYS A 763 49.90 -46.06 4.76
CA LYS A 763 49.59 -47.50 4.60
C LYS A 763 50.25 -48.35 5.69
N ASN A 764 51.50 -48.05 6.03
CA ASN A 764 52.26 -48.76 7.07
C ASN A 764 51.67 -48.54 8.48
N GLN A 765 51.23 -47.32 8.80
CA GLN A 765 50.61 -47.02 10.09
C GLN A 765 49.26 -47.75 10.25
N LEU A 766 48.42 -47.73 9.20
CA LEU A 766 47.13 -48.43 9.20
C LEU A 766 47.30 -49.95 9.31
N ALA A 767 48.37 -50.49 8.72
CA ALA A 767 48.71 -51.89 8.82
C ALA A 767 49.16 -52.29 10.24
N VAL A 768 49.94 -51.44 10.93
CA VAL A 768 50.29 -51.63 12.34
C VAL A 768 49.04 -51.60 13.22
N LEU A 769 48.14 -50.62 13.03
CA LEU A 769 46.88 -50.57 13.78
C LEU A 769 46.06 -51.86 13.63
N LYS A 770 45.95 -52.40 12.40
CA LYS A 770 45.31 -53.70 12.14
C LYS A 770 46.03 -54.86 12.80
N ALA A 771 47.37 -54.89 12.74
CA ALA A 771 48.17 -55.94 13.38
C ALA A 771 48.00 -55.92 14.90
N THR A 772 47.78 -54.74 15.50
CA THR A 772 47.51 -54.57 16.93
C THR A 772 46.05 -54.79 17.34
N GLY A 773 45.18 -55.26 16.42
CA GLY A 773 43.81 -55.68 16.74
C GLY A 773 42.68 -54.69 16.41
N TRP A 774 42.95 -53.60 15.67
CA TRP A 774 41.89 -52.67 15.24
C TRP A 774 40.92 -53.31 14.24
N ARG A 775 39.61 -53.14 14.46
CA ARG A 775 38.56 -53.66 13.57
C ARG A 775 38.42 -52.80 12.30
N ASN A 776 37.99 -53.42 11.20
CA ASN A 776 37.72 -52.74 9.93
C ASN A 776 36.77 -51.53 10.07
N GLY A 777 35.75 -51.62 10.96
CA GLY A 777 34.84 -50.51 11.24
C GLY A 777 35.52 -49.30 11.88
N GLN A 778 36.48 -49.50 12.79
CA GLN A 778 37.20 -48.42 13.47
C GLN A 778 38.13 -47.68 12.49
N ILE A 779 38.73 -48.41 11.55
CA ILE A 779 39.58 -47.82 10.50
C ILE A 779 38.74 -47.03 9.50
N ARG A 780 37.56 -47.55 9.13
CA ARG A 780 36.62 -46.80 8.29
C ARG A 780 36.16 -45.51 9.00
N LEU A 781 35.80 -45.61 10.28
CA LEU A 781 35.38 -44.46 11.10
C LEU A 781 36.51 -43.42 11.24
N LEU A 782 37.77 -43.85 11.36
CA LEU A 782 38.92 -42.94 11.39
C LEU A 782 38.97 -42.07 10.14
N VAL A 783 38.96 -42.69 8.95
CA VAL A 783 39.03 -41.94 7.68
C VAL A 783 37.78 -41.09 7.45
N LEU A 784 36.58 -41.59 7.81
CA LEU A 784 35.36 -40.80 7.71
C LEU A 784 35.35 -39.61 8.67
N SER A 785 35.88 -39.77 9.90
CA SER A 785 36.00 -38.68 10.86
C SER A 785 36.96 -37.59 10.40
N GLU A 786 38.02 -37.95 9.66
CA GLU A 786 38.89 -36.98 8.99
C GLU A 786 38.11 -36.16 7.95
N GLY A 787 37.30 -36.84 7.12
CA GLY A 787 36.42 -36.20 6.14
C GLY A 787 35.41 -35.24 6.78
N VAL A 788 34.73 -35.66 7.84
CA VAL A 788 33.78 -34.83 8.61
C VAL A 788 34.47 -33.58 9.15
N MET A 789 35.64 -33.73 9.78
CA MET A 789 36.37 -32.60 10.36
C MET A 789 36.86 -31.63 9.28
N THR A 790 37.41 -32.14 8.17
CA THR A 790 37.78 -31.28 7.04
C THR A 790 36.59 -30.53 6.45
N GLY A 791 35.43 -31.20 6.34
CA GLY A 791 34.19 -30.58 5.89
C GLY A 791 33.68 -29.52 6.86
N LEU A 792 33.75 -29.75 8.17
CA LEU A 792 33.34 -28.78 9.18
C LEU A 792 34.22 -27.52 9.16
N PHE A 793 35.54 -27.68 9.13
CA PHE A 793 36.46 -26.53 9.01
C PHE A 793 36.26 -25.78 7.69
N ALA A 794 36.09 -26.52 6.58
CA ALA A 794 35.76 -25.92 5.29
C ALA A 794 34.43 -25.16 5.33
N GLY A 795 33.44 -25.66 6.05
CA GLY A 795 32.16 -24.98 6.20
C GLY A 795 32.24 -23.69 7.00
N ILE A 796 33.02 -23.67 8.09
CA ILE A 796 33.24 -22.44 8.86
C ILE A 796 33.91 -21.38 7.98
N VAL A 797 35.00 -21.76 7.29
CA VAL A 797 35.71 -20.84 6.39
C VAL A 797 34.80 -20.40 5.24
N GLY A 798 34.07 -21.33 4.62
CA GLY A 798 33.16 -21.05 3.52
C GLY A 798 32.03 -20.12 3.92
N LEU A 799 31.44 -20.30 5.11
CA LEU A 799 30.41 -19.43 5.64
C LEU A 799 30.94 -18.01 5.91
N LEU A 800 32.14 -17.87 6.48
CA LEU A 800 32.77 -16.56 6.69
C LEU A 800 33.03 -15.82 5.38
N VAL A 801 33.51 -16.53 4.36
CA VAL A 801 33.72 -15.98 3.01
C VAL A 801 32.38 -15.56 2.39
N ALA A 802 31.34 -16.39 2.49
CA ALA A 802 30.01 -16.07 2.00
C ALA A 802 29.42 -14.82 2.68
N LEU A 803 29.53 -14.72 4.01
CA LEU A 803 29.09 -13.54 4.77
C LEU A 803 29.87 -12.28 4.37
N GLY A 804 31.18 -12.40 4.15
CA GLY A 804 32.01 -11.32 3.64
C GLY A 804 31.56 -10.83 2.25
N MET A 805 31.26 -11.76 1.33
CA MET A 805 30.70 -11.44 0.01
C MET A 805 29.35 -10.74 0.13
N ILE A 806 28.44 -11.24 0.97
CA ILE A 806 27.12 -10.63 1.20
C ILE A 806 27.28 -9.21 1.74
N GLY A 807 28.15 -9.01 2.74
CA GLY A 807 28.43 -7.70 3.31
C GLY A 807 29.02 -6.72 2.31
N PHE A 808 29.95 -7.17 1.47
CA PHE A 808 30.57 -6.33 0.43
C PHE A 808 29.57 -5.93 -0.68
N VAL A 809 28.73 -6.87 -1.15
CA VAL A 809 27.80 -6.63 -2.26
C VAL A 809 26.59 -5.80 -1.82
N TYR A 810 26.06 -6.06 -0.63
CA TYR A 810 24.79 -5.47 -0.19
C TYR A 810 24.92 -4.40 0.88
N ASN A 811 26.14 -4.11 1.34
CA ASN A 811 26.44 -3.13 2.38
C ASN A 811 25.62 -3.29 3.68
N GLN A 812 25.15 -4.51 3.95
CA GLN A 812 24.34 -4.86 5.13
C GLN A 812 24.63 -6.28 5.61
N PHE A 813 24.52 -6.51 6.92
CA PHE A 813 24.72 -7.83 7.52
C PHE A 813 23.39 -8.60 7.63
N PRO A 814 23.28 -9.83 7.10
CA PRO A 814 22.00 -10.55 6.98
C PRO A 814 21.58 -11.22 8.29
N THR A 815 21.18 -10.45 9.30
CA THR A 815 20.84 -10.96 10.65
C THR A 815 19.63 -11.90 10.65
N SER A 816 18.60 -11.64 9.84
CA SER A 816 17.38 -12.45 9.78
C SER A 816 17.60 -13.85 9.20
N GLU A 817 18.58 -14.01 8.30
CA GLU A 817 18.81 -15.26 7.57
C GLU A 817 19.92 -16.12 8.20
N LEU A 818 20.52 -15.70 9.32
CA LEU A 818 21.63 -16.42 9.97
C LEU A 818 21.26 -17.87 10.32
N GLY A 819 20.02 -18.11 10.76
CA GLY A 819 19.53 -19.47 11.04
C GLY A 819 19.61 -20.36 9.80
N PHE A 820 19.08 -19.89 8.67
CA PHE A 820 19.13 -20.59 7.38
C PHE A 820 20.57 -20.78 6.88
N LEU A 821 21.41 -19.75 6.96
CA LEU A 821 22.82 -19.81 6.54
C LEU A 821 23.62 -20.81 7.39
N SER A 822 23.32 -20.95 8.69
CA SER A 822 23.97 -21.91 9.57
C SER A 822 23.65 -23.37 9.22
N LEU A 823 22.42 -23.65 8.77
CA LEU A 823 22.01 -24.98 8.32
C LEU A 823 22.82 -25.43 7.09
N MET A 824 23.37 -24.49 6.31
CA MET A 824 24.18 -24.79 5.14
C MET A 824 25.55 -25.39 5.45
N LEU A 825 26.00 -25.36 6.72
CA LEU A 825 27.20 -26.08 7.17
C LEU A 825 27.11 -27.60 6.92
N LEU A 826 25.89 -28.14 6.72
CA LEU A 826 25.70 -29.54 6.33
C LEU A 826 26.30 -29.88 4.96
N ILE A 827 26.34 -28.92 4.03
CA ILE A 827 26.80 -29.12 2.65
C ILE A 827 28.30 -29.44 2.57
N PRO A 828 29.22 -28.64 3.17
CA PRO A 828 30.64 -28.98 3.20
C PRO A 828 30.93 -30.23 4.04
N VAL A 829 30.16 -30.50 5.09
CA VAL A 829 30.29 -31.74 5.88
C VAL A 829 29.95 -32.98 5.04
N THR A 830 28.82 -32.97 4.32
CA THR A 830 28.45 -34.08 3.43
C THR A 830 29.46 -34.23 2.29
N THR A 831 29.93 -33.13 1.71
CA THR A 831 31.00 -33.12 0.69
C THR A 831 32.28 -33.80 1.20
N GLY A 832 32.73 -33.46 2.42
CA GLY A 832 33.90 -34.09 3.05
C GLY A 832 33.70 -35.59 3.34
N VAL A 833 32.50 -35.98 3.76
CA VAL A 833 32.14 -37.40 3.96
C VAL A 833 32.16 -38.16 2.64
N PHE A 834 31.50 -37.65 1.59
CA PHE A 834 31.49 -38.27 0.26
C PHE A 834 32.91 -38.41 -0.31
N GLY A 835 33.75 -37.38 -0.15
CA GLY A 835 35.16 -37.44 -0.54
C GLY A 835 35.98 -38.50 0.22
N ALA A 836 35.62 -38.80 1.47
CA ALA A 836 36.30 -39.79 2.30
C ALA A 836 35.81 -41.24 2.08
N LEU A 837 34.67 -41.47 1.41
CA LEU A 837 34.08 -42.81 1.25
C LEU A 837 35.01 -43.80 0.50
N LEU A 838 35.51 -43.42 -0.67
CA LEU A 838 36.38 -44.27 -1.49
C LEU A 838 37.74 -44.54 -0.78
N PRO A 839 38.44 -43.52 -0.24
CA PRO A 839 39.65 -43.72 0.55
C PRO A 839 39.43 -44.59 1.80
N ALA A 840 38.30 -44.44 2.50
CA ALA A 840 37.97 -45.24 3.68
C ALA A 840 37.80 -46.72 3.33
N GLN A 841 37.14 -47.02 2.21
CA GLN A 841 36.99 -48.40 1.74
C GLN A 841 38.34 -49.02 1.35
N ARG A 842 39.23 -48.23 0.75
CA ARG A 842 40.61 -48.67 0.45
C ARG A 842 41.42 -48.91 1.71
N ALA A 843 41.32 -48.05 2.73
CA ALA A 843 42.00 -48.24 4.02
C ALA A 843 41.64 -49.58 4.67
N VAL A 844 40.38 -49.99 4.56
CA VAL A 844 39.89 -51.28 5.06
C VAL A 844 40.44 -52.47 4.27
N ARG A 845 40.83 -52.31 3.00
CA ARG A 845 41.39 -53.40 2.17
C ARG A 845 42.90 -53.61 2.34
N ILE A 846 43.61 -52.74 3.07
CA ILE A 846 45.05 -52.91 3.33
C ILE A 846 45.27 -54.11 4.26
N THR A 847 46.02 -55.12 3.82
CA THR A 847 46.40 -56.28 4.65
C THR A 847 47.72 -55.99 5.39
N PRO A 848 47.88 -56.42 6.67
CA PRO A 848 49.09 -56.19 7.44
C PRO A 848 50.36 -56.75 6.77
N ASN A 849 50.27 -57.97 6.23
CA ASN A 849 51.39 -58.67 5.61
C ASN A 849 51.92 -57.93 4.35
N ALA A 850 51.03 -57.48 3.46
CA ALA A 850 51.40 -56.76 2.24
C ALA A 850 51.83 -55.29 2.46
N ALA A 851 51.67 -54.76 3.67
CA ALA A 851 52.09 -53.41 4.01
C ALA A 851 53.42 -53.38 4.77
N ILE A 852 53.70 -54.40 5.59
CA ILE A 852 54.93 -54.49 6.40
C ILE A 852 56.04 -55.22 5.63
N GLY A 853 55.71 -56.24 4.83
CA GLY A 853 56.70 -57.06 4.12
C GLY A 853 57.28 -56.47 2.83
N GLY A 854 56.86 -55.28 2.39
CA GLY A 854 57.34 -54.66 1.15
C GLY A 854 56.99 -55.40 -0.16
N VAL A 855 56.33 -56.56 -0.09
CA VAL A 855 55.90 -57.34 -1.25
C VAL A 855 54.70 -56.66 -1.91
N ASN A 856 54.90 -56.16 -3.14
CA ASN A 856 53.83 -55.72 -4.02
C ASN A 856 53.04 -56.97 -4.48
N ASP A 857 52.05 -57.40 -3.69
CA ASP A 857 51.17 -58.48 -4.10
C ASP A 857 50.25 -58.00 -5.23
N ASN A 858 50.48 -58.56 -6.42
CA ASN A 858 49.90 -58.12 -7.68
C ASN A 858 48.62 -58.92 -7.96
N GLN A 859 47.56 -58.73 -7.16
CA GLN A 859 46.30 -59.41 -7.40
C GLN A 859 45.53 -58.77 -8.57
N GLN A 860 45.79 -59.28 -9.77
CA GLN A 860 45.13 -58.91 -11.03
C GLN A 860 43.59 -58.96 -10.96
N LEU A 861 43.00 -59.82 -10.12
CA LEU A 861 41.55 -59.97 -9.95
C LEU A 861 40.90 -58.77 -9.23
N THR A 862 41.57 -58.24 -8.20
CA THR A 862 41.12 -57.06 -7.44
C THR A 862 41.25 -55.81 -8.31
N GLU A 863 42.32 -55.72 -9.09
CA GLU A 863 42.54 -54.65 -10.06
C GLU A 863 41.48 -54.64 -11.18
N ARG A 864 41.02 -55.81 -11.65
CA ARG A 864 39.99 -55.92 -12.71
C ARG A 864 38.62 -55.48 -12.20
N ARG A 865 38.17 -55.94 -11.03
CA ARG A 865 36.91 -55.47 -10.40
C ARG A 865 36.97 -53.98 -10.04
N PHE A 866 38.13 -53.48 -9.65
CA PHE A 866 38.34 -52.07 -9.32
C PHE A 866 38.36 -51.17 -10.56
N LYS A 867 38.92 -51.63 -11.69
CA LYS A 867 38.83 -50.97 -13.00
C LYS A 867 37.38 -50.84 -13.46
N TRP A 868 36.58 -51.89 -13.31
CA TRP A 868 35.14 -51.84 -13.62
C TRP A 868 34.38 -50.91 -12.68
N ALA A 869 34.68 -50.90 -11.37
CA ALA A 869 34.02 -50.00 -10.42
C ALA A 869 34.40 -48.52 -10.63
N LEU A 870 35.66 -48.23 -10.91
CA LEU A 870 36.14 -46.86 -11.11
C LEU A 870 35.76 -46.35 -12.51
N GLY A 871 35.78 -47.24 -13.51
CA GLY A 871 35.25 -46.98 -14.86
C GLY A 871 33.73 -46.81 -14.88
N SER A 872 32.98 -47.59 -14.08
CA SER A 872 31.53 -47.40 -13.95
C SER A 872 31.21 -46.12 -13.22
N ILE A 873 31.90 -45.77 -12.12
CA ILE A 873 31.70 -44.51 -11.40
C ILE A 873 32.09 -43.31 -12.28
N ALA A 874 33.20 -43.40 -13.01
CA ALA A 874 33.60 -42.41 -14.01
C ALA A 874 32.53 -42.24 -15.08
N ALA A 875 32.07 -43.32 -15.69
CA ALA A 875 30.98 -43.30 -16.66
C ALA A 875 29.69 -42.75 -16.05
N THR A 876 29.35 -43.11 -14.80
CA THR A 876 28.18 -42.60 -14.09
C THR A 876 28.31 -41.11 -13.76
N LEU A 877 29.52 -40.62 -13.48
CA LEU A 877 29.79 -39.20 -13.23
C LEU A 877 29.75 -38.40 -14.52
N VAL A 878 30.33 -38.93 -15.61
CA VAL A 878 30.23 -38.33 -16.94
C VAL A 878 28.77 -38.33 -17.37
N ILE A 879 28.10 -39.48 -17.46
CA ILE A 879 26.67 -39.60 -17.76
C ILE A 879 25.84 -38.74 -16.79
N GLY A 880 26.19 -38.66 -15.52
CA GLY A 880 25.53 -37.79 -14.54
C GLY A 880 25.67 -36.32 -14.88
N THR A 881 26.87 -35.86 -15.26
CA THR A 881 27.08 -34.50 -15.76
C THR A 881 26.37 -34.27 -17.09
N THR A 882 26.50 -35.15 -18.08
CA THR A 882 25.83 -35.02 -19.38
C THR A 882 24.31 -35.08 -19.25
N SER A 883 23.77 -35.92 -18.36
CA SER A 883 22.34 -36.06 -18.10
C SER A 883 21.80 -34.88 -17.29
N LEU A 884 22.57 -34.32 -16.34
CA LEU A 884 22.22 -33.06 -15.67
C LEU A 884 22.14 -31.92 -16.67
N PHE A 885 23.01 -31.90 -17.68
CA PHE A 885 22.98 -30.90 -18.75
C PHE A 885 21.86 -31.14 -19.77
N LEU A 886 21.54 -32.40 -20.11
CA LEU A 886 20.40 -32.74 -20.97
C LEU A 886 19.04 -32.48 -20.30
N LEU A 887 18.92 -32.74 -18.99
CA LEU A 887 17.72 -32.41 -18.20
C LEU A 887 17.58 -30.91 -17.94
N ALA A 888 18.66 -30.14 -18.05
CA ALA A 888 18.67 -28.68 -17.96
C ALA A 888 18.48 -27.99 -19.31
N ALA A 889 18.41 -28.74 -20.42
CA ALA A 889 17.97 -28.20 -21.69
C ALA A 889 16.52 -27.68 -21.53
N PRO A 890 16.18 -26.51 -22.10
CA PRO A 890 14.93 -25.83 -21.79
C PRO A 890 13.75 -26.64 -22.34
N GLU A 891 13.13 -27.48 -21.51
CA GLU A 891 11.75 -27.85 -21.74
C GLU A 891 10.93 -26.58 -21.48
N THR A 892 10.29 -26.08 -22.55
CA THR A 892 9.22 -25.09 -22.53
C THR A 892 7.99 -25.66 -21.80
N ARG A 893 8.10 -25.94 -20.50
CA ARG A 893 6.93 -26.20 -19.66
C ARG A 893 6.48 -24.89 -19.05
N THR A 894 5.29 -24.48 -19.47
CA THR A 894 4.37 -23.64 -18.71
C THR A 894 4.09 -24.28 -17.35
N ALA A 895 5.05 -24.15 -16.42
CA ALA A 895 4.89 -24.59 -15.06
C ALA A 895 4.03 -23.56 -14.32
N GLN A 896 2.72 -23.79 -14.33
CA GLN A 896 1.80 -23.22 -13.36
C GLN A 896 2.23 -23.72 -11.98
N LYS A 897 2.86 -22.89 -11.13
CA LYS A 897 3.30 -23.36 -9.80
C LYS A 897 3.34 -22.30 -8.71
N GLU A 898 3.15 -22.84 -7.50
CA GLU A 898 2.72 -22.23 -6.25
C GLU A 898 3.43 -20.92 -5.87
N ILE A 899 2.60 -19.93 -5.58
CA ILE A 899 3.01 -18.61 -5.14
C ILE A 899 3.41 -18.69 -3.67
N THR A 900 4.71 -18.54 -3.40
CA THR A 900 5.22 -18.45 -2.02
C THR A 900 5.21 -17.00 -1.56
N THR A 901 4.87 -16.79 -0.29
CA THR A 901 4.52 -15.49 0.30
C THR A 901 5.68 -14.48 0.27
N PRO A 902 5.48 -13.27 -0.30
CA PRO A 902 6.45 -12.19 -0.25
C PRO A 902 6.69 -11.69 1.18
N LYS A 903 7.94 -11.31 1.49
CA LYS A 903 8.37 -10.81 2.82
C LYS A 903 7.89 -9.38 3.13
N VAL A 904 7.55 -8.58 2.11
CA VAL A 904 6.99 -7.23 2.28
C VAL A 904 5.51 -7.31 1.94
N GLN A 905 4.65 -7.01 2.92
CA GLN A 905 3.20 -6.99 2.75
C GLN A 905 2.67 -5.69 3.31
N THR A 906 1.68 -5.11 2.62
CA THR A 906 0.96 -3.95 3.13
C THR A 906 0.19 -4.35 4.40
N THR A 907 0.08 -3.41 5.34
CA THR A 907 -0.63 -3.59 6.62
C THR A 907 -1.78 -2.58 6.73
N GLY A 908 -2.82 -2.93 7.48
CA GLY A 908 -3.99 -2.08 7.68
C GLY A 908 -5.30 -2.88 7.76
N GLN A 909 -6.38 -2.20 8.11
CA GLN A 909 -7.74 -2.77 8.20
C GLN A 909 -8.66 -2.19 7.11
N LYS A 910 -9.64 -2.99 6.68
CA LYS A 910 -10.70 -2.55 5.76
C LYS A 910 -11.44 -1.38 6.36
N LEU A 911 -11.63 -0.32 5.58
CA LEU A 911 -12.62 0.70 5.89
C LEU A 911 -13.99 0.01 5.94
N LYS A 912 -14.81 0.40 6.91
CA LYS A 912 -16.24 0.12 6.81
C LYS A 912 -16.74 0.87 5.57
N ASN A 913 -17.65 0.27 4.81
CA ASN A 913 -18.33 0.96 3.71
C ASN A 913 -18.81 2.33 4.23
N LEU A 914 -18.79 3.36 3.38
CA LEU A 914 -19.51 4.58 3.70
C LEU A 914 -20.91 4.12 4.06
N ALA A 915 -21.29 4.31 5.33
CA ALA A 915 -22.57 3.83 5.79
C ALA A 915 -23.59 4.41 4.82
N GLN A 916 -24.43 3.54 4.23
CA GLN A 916 -25.77 4.01 3.88
C GLN A 916 -26.22 4.79 5.09
N ASP A 917 -26.60 6.06 4.90
CA ASP A 917 -27.39 6.72 5.93
C ASP A 917 -28.53 5.74 6.22
N PRO A 918 -28.54 5.10 7.41
CA PRO A 918 -29.79 4.51 7.88
C PRO A 918 -30.81 5.66 8.04
N ASP A 919 -30.33 6.90 8.08
CA ASP A 919 -31.04 8.15 8.31
C ASP A 919 -32.09 8.56 7.27
N ASP A 920 -32.00 8.17 6.00
CA ASP A 920 -32.97 8.65 4.99
C ASP A 920 -34.30 7.88 5.02
N LYS A 921 -34.40 6.83 5.84
CA LYS A 921 -35.69 6.23 6.24
C LYS A 921 -35.85 5.97 7.73
N LYS A 922 -34.78 6.02 8.54
CA LYS A 922 -34.85 5.70 9.97
C LYS A 922 -34.63 6.91 10.90
N HIS A 923 -33.80 7.89 10.53
CA HIS A 923 -33.61 9.08 11.38
C HIS A 923 -34.56 10.24 11.06
N THR A 924 -35.18 10.29 9.88
CA THR A 924 -36.35 11.16 9.68
C THR A 924 -37.60 10.66 10.41
N ALA A 925 -37.62 9.43 10.92
CA ALA A 925 -38.68 8.94 11.77
C ALA A 925 -38.33 9.12 13.25
N GLU A 926 -37.16 8.68 13.73
CA GLU A 926 -36.83 8.76 15.17
C GLU A 926 -36.44 10.16 15.65
N ASP A 927 -35.65 10.96 14.91
CA ASP A 927 -35.32 12.33 15.32
C ASP A 927 -36.47 13.32 15.09
N ASN A 928 -37.34 13.09 14.10
CA ASN A 928 -38.62 13.84 14.03
C ASN A 928 -39.56 13.40 15.14
N THR A 929 -39.59 12.12 15.53
CA THR A 929 -40.41 11.68 16.68
C THR A 929 -39.88 12.28 17.98
N ALA A 930 -38.56 12.30 18.22
CA ALA A 930 -37.96 12.88 19.42
C ALA A 930 -38.10 14.41 19.44
N LEU A 931 -37.87 15.09 18.32
CA LEU A 931 -38.10 16.54 18.20
C LEU A 931 -39.58 16.88 18.34
N GLU A 932 -40.50 16.13 17.71
CA GLU A 932 -41.95 16.33 17.87
C GLU A 932 -42.38 16.04 19.31
N GLN A 933 -41.87 14.99 19.96
CA GLN A 933 -42.15 14.71 21.38
C GLN A 933 -41.66 15.83 22.30
N LEU A 934 -40.43 16.32 22.09
CA LEU A 934 -39.86 17.42 22.87
C LEU A 934 -40.58 18.75 22.61
N MET A 935 -40.98 19.03 21.37
CA MET A 935 -41.74 20.23 21.02
C MET A 935 -43.18 20.16 21.54
N ASN A 936 -43.84 18.99 21.47
CA ASN A 936 -45.19 18.74 21.99
C ASN A 936 -45.30 18.78 23.51
N ALA A 937 -44.18 18.75 24.24
CA ALA A 937 -44.15 18.97 25.69
C ALA A 937 -44.50 20.43 26.08
N GLY A 938 -44.42 21.37 25.13
CA GLY A 938 -44.80 22.77 25.31
C GLY A 938 -46.17 23.07 24.70
N ALA A 939 -46.99 23.83 25.43
CA ALA A 939 -48.26 24.36 24.94
C ALA A 939 -48.04 25.48 23.90
N ILE A 940 -46.87 26.13 23.89
CA ILE A 940 -46.43 27.08 22.87
C ILE A 940 -45.14 26.55 22.26
N GLN A 941 -45.12 26.38 20.94
CA GLN A 941 -43.98 25.91 20.16
C GLN A 941 -43.44 27.05 19.32
N THR A 942 -42.16 27.39 19.48
CA THR A 942 -41.56 28.56 18.80
C THR A 942 -40.07 28.36 18.50
N TYR A 943 -39.40 29.37 17.94
CA TYR A 943 -37.97 29.40 17.64
C TYR A 943 -37.38 30.79 17.97
N PRO A 944 -36.05 30.91 18.19
CA PRO A 944 -35.44 32.18 18.56
C PRO A 944 -35.70 33.29 17.53
N GLY A 945 -36.35 34.37 17.98
CA GLY A 945 -36.69 35.51 17.13
C GLY A 945 -37.95 35.37 16.27
N ASP A 946 -38.79 34.36 16.54
CA ASP A 946 -40.10 34.19 15.93
C ASP A 946 -40.99 35.46 16.08
N PRO A 947 -41.44 36.08 14.97
CA PRO A 947 -42.31 37.25 15.01
C PRO A 947 -43.65 37.00 15.72
N ALA A 948 -44.19 35.78 15.60
CA ALA A 948 -45.48 35.41 16.20
C ALA A 948 -45.39 35.30 17.73
N ALA A 949 -44.21 34.94 18.26
CA ALA A 949 -43.99 34.76 19.69
C ALA A 949 -44.05 36.06 20.50
N LYS A 950 -43.91 37.24 19.85
CA LYS A 950 -44.02 38.56 20.51
C LYS A 950 -45.43 38.87 21.04
N ASN A 951 -46.42 38.08 20.64
CA ASN A 951 -47.80 38.18 21.11
C ASN A 951 -48.01 37.44 22.44
N TYR A 952 -47.04 36.65 22.91
CA TYR A 952 -47.06 36.01 24.23
C TYR A 952 -46.24 36.80 25.26
N ASP A 953 -46.54 36.60 26.54
CA ASP A 953 -45.84 37.24 27.64
C ASP A 953 -44.39 36.77 27.75
N PHE A 954 -44.11 35.52 27.38
CA PHE A 954 -42.76 34.94 27.32
C PHE A 954 -42.33 34.64 25.89
N PHE A 955 -41.13 35.05 25.50
CA PHE A 955 -40.51 34.65 24.24
C PHE A 955 -38.98 34.69 24.26
N VAL A 956 -38.36 34.03 23.29
CA VAL A 956 -36.90 33.97 23.12
C VAL A 956 -36.48 34.86 21.94
N LYS A 957 -35.55 35.79 22.18
CA LYS A 957 -35.00 36.64 21.11
C LYS A 957 -33.97 35.87 20.29
N LYS A 958 -33.51 36.48 19.17
CA LYS A 958 -32.38 35.94 18.39
C LYS A 958 -31.18 35.71 19.32
N LEU A 959 -30.48 34.59 19.11
CA LEU A 959 -29.30 34.23 19.88
C LEU A 959 -28.24 35.33 19.81
N VAL A 960 -27.54 35.55 20.93
CA VAL A 960 -26.49 36.57 21.05
C VAL A 960 -25.14 35.94 21.37
N SER A 961 -24.05 36.69 21.15
CA SER A 961 -22.72 36.27 21.57
C SER A 961 -22.60 36.26 23.09
N THR A 962 -21.83 35.31 23.63
CA THR A 962 -21.58 35.19 25.07
C THR A 962 -21.00 36.48 25.66
N PRO A 963 -21.61 37.06 26.72
CA PRO A 963 -21.12 38.27 27.37
C PRO A 963 -19.68 38.09 27.89
N LYS A 964 -18.77 38.97 27.47
CA LYS A 964 -17.33 38.92 27.84
C LYS A 964 -17.08 39.11 29.35
N GLU A 965 -18.05 39.69 30.06
CA GLU A 965 -17.98 40.01 31.49
C GLU A 965 -17.97 38.78 32.40
N LEU A 966 -18.47 37.63 31.92
CA LEU A 966 -18.65 36.41 32.72
C LEU A 966 -17.35 35.60 32.93
N LYS A 967 -16.24 35.96 32.28
CA LYS A 967 -14.90 35.31 32.40
C LYS A 967 -14.96 33.76 32.41
N LEU A 968 -15.80 33.18 31.55
CA LEU A 968 -16.04 31.74 31.49
C LEU A 968 -14.82 30.98 30.94
N LYS A 969 -14.45 29.87 31.56
CA LYS A 969 -13.32 29.02 31.12
C LYS A 969 -13.72 28.14 29.94
N GLU A 970 -13.01 28.26 28.83
CA GLU A 970 -13.21 27.44 27.64
C GLU A 970 -12.83 25.96 27.89
N LYS A 971 -13.59 25.04 27.30
CA LYS A 971 -13.39 23.59 27.38
C LYS A 971 -13.37 23.01 25.97
N SER A 972 -12.30 22.28 25.61
CA SER A 972 -12.17 21.63 24.31
C SER A 972 -13.37 20.71 24.02
N GLY A 973 -13.93 20.80 22.81
CA GLY A 973 -15.13 20.06 22.39
C GLY A 973 -16.48 20.64 22.85
N TYR A 974 -16.50 21.76 23.56
CA TYR A 974 -17.73 22.44 23.99
C TYR A 974 -17.75 23.90 23.50
N ARG A 975 -18.95 24.42 23.24
CA ARG A 975 -19.22 25.82 22.90
C ARG A 975 -20.20 26.44 23.89
N PHE A 976 -20.11 27.75 24.07
CA PHE A 976 -21.10 28.52 24.82
C PHE A 976 -22.22 28.99 23.90
N VAL A 977 -23.46 28.88 24.36
CA VAL A 977 -24.66 29.35 23.65
C VAL A 977 -25.41 30.27 24.58
N THR A 978 -25.65 31.50 24.15
CA THR A 978 -26.38 32.49 24.95
C THR A 978 -27.78 32.69 24.38
N ILE A 979 -28.78 32.41 25.21
CA ILE A 979 -30.20 32.42 24.86
C ILE A 979 -30.87 33.56 25.64
N PRO A 980 -31.21 34.68 24.99
CA PRO A 980 -31.93 35.77 25.64
C PRO A 980 -33.40 35.42 25.80
N VAL A 981 -33.84 35.30 27.05
CA VAL A 981 -35.24 35.10 27.41
C VAL A 981 -35.86 36.43 27.84
N PHE A 982 -37.08 36.69 27.39
CA PHE A 982 -37.82 37.90 27.71
C PHE A 982 -39.19 37.54 28.27
N LEU A 983 -39.57 38.22 29.35
CA LEU A 983 -40.87 38.07 30.00
C LEU A 983 -41.49 39.44 30.26
N HIS A 984 -42.74 39.63 29.87
CA HIS A 984 -43.52 40.82 30.20
C HIS A 984 -45.00 40.46 30.29
N ASN A 985 -45.54 40.48 31.51
CA ASN A 985 -46.96 40.24 31.77
C ASN A 985 -47.73 41.55 31.53
N ARG A 986 -48.69 41.53 30.59
CA ARG A 986 -49.47 42.70 30.17
C ARG A 986 -50.82 42.83 30.87
N ASP A 987 -51.14 41.95 31.81
CA ASP A 987 -52.38 41.99 32.58
C ASP A 987 -52.35 43.15 33.60
N GLU A 988 -53.18 44.17 33.36
CA GLU A 988 -53.28 45.35 34.22
C GLU A 988 -53.85 45.02 35.60
N LEU A 989 -54.59 43.92 35.75
CA LEU A 989 -55.17 43.48 37.04
C LEU A 989 -54.13 42.87 37.99
N ALA A 990 -53.00 42.38 37.46
CA ALA A 990 -51.93 41.74 38.23
C ALA A 990 -50.79 42.72 38.61
N ALA A 991 -50.91 44.00 38.27
CA ALA A 991 -49.86 44.99 38.47
C ALA A 991 -49.42 45.12 39.95
N GLY A 992 -48.14 44.86 40.22
CA GLY A 992 -47.56 44.95 41.57
C GLY A 992 -47.56 43.65 42.39
N SER A 993 -48.18 42.57 41.89
CA SER A 993 -48.07 41.22 42.47
C SER A 993 -46.74 40.54 42.08
N PHE A 994 -46.36 39.47 42.82
CA PHE A 994 -45.12 38.73 42.55
C PHE A 994 -45.43 37.31 42.04
N SER A 995 -44.71 36.87 41.00
CA SER A 995 -44.71 35.48 40.52
C SER A 995 -43.31 34.89 40.62
N SER A 996 -43.19 33.58 40.89
CA SER A 996 -41.89 32.90 40.79
C SER A 996 -41.42 32.91 39.33
N TYR A 997 -40.20 33.37 39.08
CA TYR A 997 -39.54 33.32 37.78
C TYR A 997 -38.08 32.92 37.98
N ARG A 998 -37.67 31.76 37.47
CA ARG A 998 -36.33 31.17 37.63
C ARG A 998 -35.82 30.70 36.28
N PRO A 999 -35.47 31.62 35.36
CA PRO A 999 -34.96 31.26 34.04
C PRO A 999 -33.67 30.44 34.13
N GLN A 1000 -32.93 30.52 35.23
CA GLN A 1000 -31.78 29.65 35.51
C GLN A 1000 -32.13 28.16 35.64
N THR A 1001 -33.40 27.79 35.79
CA THR A 1001 -33.85 26.39 35.83
C THR A 1001 -34.37 25.88 34.49
N PHE A 1002 -34.31 26.69 33.42
CA PHE A 1002 -34.75 26.24 32.09
C PHE A 1002 -33.73 25.28 31.48
N SER A 1003 -34.17 24.05 31.22
CA SER A 1003 -33.35 23.02 30.59
C SER A 1003 -33.29 23.22 29.08
N LEU A 1004 -32.08 23.10 28.53
CA LEU A 1004 -31.85 22.97 27.11
C LEU A 1004 -31.63 21.49 26.80
N ILE A 1005 -32.50 20.87 26.02
CA ILE A 1005 -32.55 19.43 25.80
C ILE A 1005 -32.07 19.12 24.39
N ALA A 1006 -31.08 18.24 24.25
CA ALA A 1006 -30.67 17.73 22.95
C ALA A 1006 -31.57 16.59 22.47
N LEU A 1007 -31.52 16.28 21.17
CA LEU A 1007 -32.34 15.20 20.58
C LEU A 1007 -32.03 13.80 21.17
N ASP A 1008 -30.82 13.61 21.74
CA ASP A 1008 -30.45 12.38 22.45
C ASP A 1008 -31.00 12.31 23.90
N GLY A 1009 -31.85 13.26 24.29
CA GLY A 1009 -32.48 13.34 25.61
C GLY A 1009 -31.59 13.90 26.72
N LYS A 1010 -30.34 14.31 26.42
CA LYS A 1010 -29.48 14.95 27.42
C LYS A 1010 -29.93 16.38 27.69
N GLU A 1011 -30.10 16.68 28.98
CA GLU A 1011 -30.43 18.03 29.45
C GLU A 1011 -29.17 18.82 29.83
N PHE A 1012 -29.15 20.09 29.45
CA PHE A 1012 -28.13 21.07 29.79
C PHE A 1012 -28.76 22.22 30.56
N THR A 1013 -28.20 22.56 31.70
CA THR A 1013 -28.61 23.73 32.49
C THR A 1013 -27.69 24.93 32.21
N PRO A 1014 -28.15 26.17 32.45
CA PRO A 1014 -27.30 27.35 32.32
C PRO A 1014 -26.06 27.24 33.21
N VAL A 1015 -24.88 27.50 32.64
CA VAL A 1015 -23.63 27.64 33.39
C VAL A 1015 -23.52 28.99 34.09
N ASP A 1016 -24.17 30.01 33.53
CA ASP A 1016 -24.26 31.35 34.10
C ASP A 1016 -25.42 32.13 33.46
N TYR A 1017 -25.76 33.31 33.99
CA TYR A 1017 -26.78 34.19 33.42
C TYR A 1017 -26.50 35.68 33.66
N VAL A 1018 -26.98 36.54 32.77
CA VAL A 1018 -26.91 38.00 32.92
C VAL A 1018 -28.33 38.55 32.99
N ASN A 1019 -28.69 39.17 34.12
CA ASN A 1019 -29.96 39.88 34.25
C ASN A 1019 -29.76 41.36 33.88
N HIS A 1020 -30.41 41.78 32.79
CA HIS A 1020 -30.32 43.15 32.26
C HIS A 1020 -31.29 44.12 32.95
N ASP A 1021 -32.32 43.63 33.65
CA ASP A 1021 -33.28 44.46 34.38
C ASP A 1021 -33.45 44.01 35.83
N LYS A 1022 -32.58 44.53 36.70
CA LYS A 1022 -32.62 44.23 38.15
C LYS A 1022 -33.85 44.80 38.84
N THR A 1023 -34.59 45.73 38.21
CA THR A 1023 -35.75 46.38 38.82
C THR A 1023 -37.03 45.56 38.73
N ALA A 1024 -37.03 44.52 37.89
CA ALA A 1024 -38.13 43.57 37.70
C ALA A 1024 -38.08 42.38 38.68
N TRP A 1025 -37.11 42.35 39.60
CA TRP A 1025 -36.80 41.21 40.46
C TRP A 1025 -36.66 41.56 41.94
N ILE A 1026 -37.13 40.68 42.81
CA ILE A 1026 -36.84 40.67 44.25
C ILE A 1026 -36.22 39.32 44.61
N ASN A 1027 -35.13 39.34 45.39
CA ASN A 1027 -34.38 38.15 45.83
C ASN A 1027 -33.95 37.17 44.70
N ALA A 1028 -33.78 37.67 43.47
CA ALA A 1028 -33.34 36.91 42.29
C ALA A 1028 -34.27 35.77 41.79
N PHE A 1029 -35.48 35.62 42.33
CA PHE A 1029 -36.48 34.66 41.82
C PHE A 1029 -37.94 35.15 41.87
N LYS A 1030 -38.24 36.30 42.50
CA LYS A 1030 -39.59 36.88 42.51
C LYS A 1030 -39.67 37.97 41.44
N TYR A 1031 -40.44 37.73 40.39
CA TYR A 1031 -40.69 38.67 39.30
C TYR A 1031 -41.90 39.56 39.62
N ILE A 1032 -41.77 40.86 39.38
CA ILE A 1032 -42.84 41.84 39.60
C ILE A 1032 -43.73 41.88 38.36
N ASN A 1033 -44.98 41.43 38.50
CA ASN A 1033 -45.97 41.46 37.42
C ASN A 1033 -46.21 42.91 36.98
N SER A 1034 -46.27 43.14 35.65
CA SER A 1034 -46.22 44.42 34.90
C SER A 1034 -44.84 44.95 34.48
N LYS A 1035 -43.72 44.51 35.09
CA LYS A 1035 -42.38 44.95 34.65
C LYS A 1035 -41.84 44.10 33.50
N LYS A 1036 -40.86 44.62 32.75
CA LYS A 1036 -40.20 43.88 31.68
C LYS A 1036 -38.97 43.18 32.26
N SER A 1037 -38.87 41.87 32.08
CA SER A 1037 -37.71 41.09 32.50
C SER A 1037 -36.93 40.63 31.27
N TRP A 1038 -35.61 40.82 31.31
CA TRP A 1038 -34.69 40.38 30.26
C TRP A 1038 -33.48 39.71 30.90
N VAL A 1039 -33.33 38.40 30.62
CA VAL A 1039 -32.24 37.58 31.13
C VAL A 1039 -31.56 36.86 29.98
N ASP A 1040 -30.23 36.93 29.92
CA ASP A 1040 -29.42 36.13 29.00
C ASP A 1040 -28.94 34.87 29.72
N LEU A 1041 -29.38 33.70 29.25
CA LEU A 1041 -28.98 32.41 29.80
C LEU A 1041 -27.81 31.83 29.01
N VAL A 1042 -26.70 31.51 29.67
CA VAL A 1042 -25.52 30.96 29.02
C VAL A 1042 -25.44 29.47 29.28
N TYR A 1043 -25.45 28.66 28.22
CA TYR A 1043 -25.31 27.21 28.27
C TYR A 1043 -23.95 26.80 27.73
N ARG A 1044 -23.40 25.69 28.25
CA ARG A 1044 -22.20 25.06 27.69
C ARG A 1044 -22.59 23.73 27.07
N VAL A 1045 -22.65 23.68 25.74
CA VAL A 1045 -23.11 22.52 24.97
C VAL A 1045 -21.99 21.93 24.11
N PRO A 1046 -22.05 20.64 23.78
CA PRO A 1046 -21.10 20.00 22.86
C PRO A 1046 -21.10 20.65 21.46
N VAL A 1047 -19.97 20.60 20.75
CA VAL A 1047 -19.88 21.14 19.37
C VAL A 1047 -20.49 20.23 18.30
N ASP A 1048 -20.67 18.94 18.59
CA ASP A 1048 -21.23 17.91 17.72
C ASP A 1048 -22.76 17.95 17.62
N GLN A 1049 -23.45 18.46 18.65
CA GLN A 1049 -24.91 18.61 18.65
C GLN A 1049 -25.34 19.95 18.07
N LYS A 1050 -26.26 19.92 17.08
CA LYS A 1050 -26.69 21.10 16.32
C LYS A 1050 -28.11 21.59 16.63
N VAL A 1051 -28.98 20.73 17.16
CA VAL A 1051 -30.38 21.02 17.45
C VAL A 1051 -30.67 20.76 18.92
N PHE A 1052 -31.32 21.72 19.56
CA PHE A 1052 -31.74 21.67 20.95
C PHE A 1052 -33.18 22.19 21.09
N VAL A 1053 -33.87 21.80 22.15
CA VAL A 1053 -35.17 22.33 22.55
C VAL A 1053 -35.03 22.95 23.93
N LEU A 1054 -35.25 24.25 24.07
CA LEU A 1054 -35.36 24.89 25.37
C LEU A 1054 -36.76 24.63 25.94
N LEU A 1055 -36.82 24.08 27.14
CA LEU A 1055 -38.06 23.91 27.89
C LEU A 1055 -38.18 25.00 28.95
N ALA A 1056 -39.01 26.01 28.67
CA ALA A 1056 -39.31 27.09 29.60
C ALA A 1056 -40.61 26.80 30.35
N LYS A 1057 -40.48 26.48 31.64
CA LYS A 1057 -41.60 26.19 32.55
C LYS A 1057 -41.35 26.85 33.90
N ASP A 1058 -42.20 27.80 34.27
CA ASP A 1058 -42.21 28.43 35.59
C ASP A 1058 -43.60 29.01 35.87
N GLU A 1059 -43.85 29.44 37.11
CA GLU A 1059 -45.10 30.06 37.54
C GLU A 1059 -45.37 31.37 36.78
N ALA A 1060 -44.33 32.17 36.51
CA ALA A 1060 -44.46 33.41 35.74
C ALA A 1060 -44.56 33.19 34.21
N VAL A 1061 -44.41 31.95 33.73
CA VAL A 1061 -44.56 31.58 32.31
C VAL A 1061 -45.93 30.91 32.16
N GLU A 1062 -46.95 31.68 31.77
CA GLU A 1062 -48.37 31.28 31.74
C GLU A 1062 -48.61 29.93 31.03
N LYS A 1063 -47.85 29.66 29.97
CA LYS A 1063 -47.90 28.40 29.19
C LYS A 1063 -46.50 27.86 28.98
N THR A 1064 -46.29 26.59 29.32
CA THR A 1064 -45.03 25.87 29.05
C THR A 1064 -44.62 26.10 27.59
N THR A 1065 -43.45 26.69 27.37
CA THR A 1065 -43.00 27.10 26.04
C THR A 1065 -41.78 26.28 25.64
N THR A 1066 -41.84 25.63 24.49
CA THR A 1066 -40.74 24.89 23.87
C THR A 1066 -40.16 25.67 22.71
N VAL A 1067 -38.83 25.86 22.72
CA VAL A 1067 -38.15 26.69 21.73
C VAL A 1067 -37.10 25.86 20.99
N LYS A 1068 -37.32 25.63 19.69
CA LYS A 1068 -36.36 24.93 18.83
C LYS A 1068 -35.16 25.83 18.53
N ILE A 1069 -33.99 25.44 19.03
CA ILE A 1069 -32.73 26.15 18.85
C ILE A 1069 -31.86 25.37 17.87
N THR A 1070 -31.54 26.00 16.75
CA THR A 1070 -30.63 25.45 15.75
C THR A 1070 -29.39 26.31 15.67
N LEU A 1071 -28.22 25.69 15.84
CA LEU A 1071 -26.94 26.39 15.83
C LEU A 1071 -26.26 26.19 14.47
N ALA A 1072 -25.91 27.29 13.79
CA ALA A 1072 -25.16 27.25 12.53
C ALA A 1072 -23.67 26.88 12.74
N ASP A 1073 -23.03 26.36 11.70
CA ASP A 1073 -21.61 25.98 11.71
C ASP A 1073 -20.72 27.24 11.78
N ILE A 1074 -19.92 27.37 12.85
CA ILE A 1074 -18.98 28.49 13.02
C ILE A 1074 -17.60 28.07 12.51
N LYS A 1075 -17.03 28.85 11.57
CA LYS A 1075 -15.62 28.79 11.15
C LYS A 1075 -14.68 29.17 12.31
N LYS A 1076 -13.64 28.35 12.48
CA LYS A 1076 -12.48 28.34 13.41
C LYS A 1076 -12.07 29.65 14.09
N ALA A 1077 -11.67 29.54 15.37
CA ALA A 1077 -10.58 30.30 15.98
C ALA A 1077 -9.65 29.37 16.79
N ASN A 1078 -8.34 29.54 16.54
CA ASN A 1078 -7.09 29.13 17.23
C ASN A 1078 -7.22 28.63 18.70
N THR A 1079 -6.39 27.73 19.26
CA THR A 1079 -4.96 27.44 19.05
C THR A 1079 -4.53 26.21 19.87
N SER A 1080 -3.40 25.61 19.46
CA SER A 1080 -2.32 25.01 20.28
C SER A 1080 -2.54 23.70 21.05
N ALA A 1081 -1.61 22.78 20.77
CA ALA A 1081 -1.46 21.44 21.32
C ALA A 1081 -0.92 21.40 22.76
N THR A 1082 -1.26 20.35 23.52
CA THR A 1082 -0.29 19.54 24.29
C THR A 1082 -0.87 18.14 24.58
N THR A 1083 -0.02 17.13 24.43
CA THR A 1083 -0.28 15.68 24.52
C THR A 1083 -0.36 15.17 25.99
N PRO A 1084 -0.52 13.85 26.21
CA PRO A 1084 -1.68 13.20 26.82
C PRO A 1084 -1.56 13.04 28.35
N SER A 1085 -2.66 13.21 29.09
CA SER A 1085 -2.73 12.73 30.47
C SER A 1085 -3.76 11.60 30.56
N THR A 1086 -3.26 10.44 30.96
CA THR A 1086 -3.92 9.22 31.46
C THR A 1086 -5.44 9.29 31.56
N GLU A 1087 -6.11 8.32 30.91
CA GLU A 1087 -7.56 8.12 30.84
C GLU A 1087 -8.32 8.33 32.17
N GLU A 1088 -7.68 8.03 33.31
CA GLU A 1088 -8.24 8.27 34.65
C GLU A 1088 -8.42 9.76 35.02
N THR A 1089 -7.55 10.66 34.54
CA THR A 1089 -7.61 12.10 34.86
C THR A 1089 -8.78 12.77 34.14
N GLU A 1090 -9.03 12.37 32.89
CA GLU A 1090 -10.18 12.85 32.11
C GLU A 1090 -11.51 12.32 32.66
N LYS A 1091 -11.57 11.04 33.09
CA LYS A 1091 -12.76 10.48 33.75
C LYS A 1091 -13.07 11.19 35.07
N LEU A 1092 -12.06 11.43 35.92
CA LEU A 1092 -12.22 12.18 37.18
C LEU A 1092 -12.69 13.62 36.93
N LYS A 1093 -12.09 14.31 35.96
CA LYS A 1093 -12.45 15.69 35.58
C LYS A 1093 -13.88 15.77 35.04
N THR A 1094 -14.32 14.74 34.32
CA THR A 1094 -15.69 14.62 33.80
C THR A 1094 -16.70 14.44 34.93
N LEU A 1095 -16.43 13.55 35.89
CA LEU A 1095 -17.32 13.30 37.04
C LEU A 1095 -17.41 14.51 37.97
N MET A 1096 -16.27 15.15 38.28
CA MET A 1096 -16.25 16.38 39.09
C MET A 1096 -17.01 17.53 38.42
N GLY A 1097 -17.03 17.57 37.09
CA GLY A 1097 -17.73 18.57 36.29
C GLY A 1097 -19.26 18.54 36.38
N ARG A 1098 -19.87 17.52 37.01
CA ARG A 1098 -21.33 17.43 37.20
C ARG A 1098 -21.88 18.45 38.22
N GLY A 1099 -21.07 18.85 39.20
CA GLY A 1099 -21.44 19.81 40.24
C GLY A 1099 -20.97 21.23 39.92
N VAL A 1100 -21.76 22.22 40.33
CA VAL A 1100 -21.42 23.64 40.25
C VAL A 1100 -20.33 23.96 41.28
N THR A 1101 -20.43 23.41 42.49
CA THR A 1101 -19.39 23.52 43.52
C THR A 1101 -18.56 22.24 43.55
N GLN A 1102 -17.23 22.35 43.44
CA GLN A 1102 -16.31 21.21 43.46
C GLN A 1102 -15.45 21.26 44.72
N THR A 1103 -15.49 20.22 45.55
CA THR A 1103 -14.77 20.21 46.83
C THR A 1103 -14.22 18.81 47.18
N THR A 1104 -13.59 18.69 48.35
CA THR A 1104 -13.09 17.45 48.95
C THR A 1104 -13.58 17.35 50.40
N PRO A 1105 -13.72 16.14 50.98
CA PRO A 1105 -14.13 15.97 52.36
C PRO A 1105 -13.24 16.78 53.32
N GLY A 1106 -13.85 17.56 54.21
CA GLY A 1106 -13.13 18.34 55.22
C GLY A 1106 -12.44 19.61 54.71
N ASN A 1107 -12.71 20.08 53.49
CA ASN A 1107 -12.11 21.29 52.95
C ASN A 1107 -12.51 22.55 53.75
N PRO A 1108 -11.58 23.27 54.38
CA PRO A 1108 -11.89 24.41 55.26
C PRO A 1108 -12.54 25.59 54.52
N LYS A 1109 -12.36 25.71 53.19
CA LYS A 1109 -12.95 26.79 52.39
C LYS A 1109 -14.48 26.73 52.27
N HIS A 1110 -15.07 25.54 52.49
CA HIS A 1110 -16.50 25.30 52.32
C HIS A 1110 -17.21 24.97 53.65
N GLN A 1111 -16.52 25.02 54.79
CA GLN A 1111 -17.14 24.71 56.10
C GLN A 1111 -18.23 25.72 56.51
N SER A 1112 -18.21 26.93 55.97
CA SER A 1112 -19.22 27.96 56.17
C SER A 1112 -20.37 27.90 55.15
N ASP A 1113 -20.29 27.04 54.13
CA ASP A 1113 -21.35 26.92 53.14
C ASP A 1113 -22.57 26.20 53.75
N ARG A 1114 -23.76 26.61 53.28
CA ARG A 1114 -25.06 26.06 53.71
C ARG A 1114 -25.11 24.54 53.64
N PHE A 1115 -24.42 23.95 52.66
CA PHE A 1115 -24.18 22.52 52.56
C PHE A 1115 -22.68 22.26 52.39
N HIS A 1116 -22.14 21.32 53.15
CA HIS A 1116 -20.75 20.88 53.02
C HIS A 1116 -20.54 19.44 53.51
N VAL A 1117 -19.37 18.88 53.21
CA VAL A 1117 -18.99 17.51 53.60
C VAL A 1117 -17.77 17.56 54.51
N GLU A 1118 -17.91 17.00 55.71
CA GLU A 1118 -16.83 16.93 56.69
C GLU A 1118 -15.80 15.83 56.34
N ALA A 1119 -14.74 15.70 57.12
CA ALA A 1119 -13.74 14.64 56.91
C ALA A 1119 -14.38 13.25 57.04
N LEU A 1120 -13.87 12.28 56.29
CA LEU A 1120 -14.33 10.88 56.34
C LEU A 1120 -14.12 10.30 57.74
N ILE A 1121 -15.07 9.46 58.19
CA ILE A 1121 -15.04 8.80 59.50
C ILE A 1121 -15.17 7.29 59.37
N ASP A 1122 -14.81 6.57 60.44
CA ASP A 1122 -15.03 5.13 60.52
C ASP A 1122 -16.54 4.80 60.60
N THR A 1123 -16.90 3.61 60.12
CA THR A 1123 -18.29 3.15 60.11
C THR A 1123 -18.89 3.11 61.52
N PRO A 1124 -20.06 3.73 61.76
CA PRO A 1124 -20.71 3.73 63.06
C PRO A 1124 -21.02 2.30 63.53
N LYS A 1125 -20.54 1.92 64.73
CA LYS A 1125 -20.72 0.58 65.30
C LYS A 1125 -22.19 0.21 65.57
N GLU A 1126 -23.06 1.22 65.64
CA GLU A 1126 -24.50 1.08 65.92
C GLU A 1126 -25.32 0.51 64.75
N LEU A 1127 -24.81 0.54 63.51
CA LEU A 1127 -25.53 0.04 62.33
C LEU A 1127 -25.46 -1.48 62.12
N ASN A 1128 -24.63 -2.20 62.91
CA ASN A 1128 -24.50 -3.66 62.91
C ASN A 1128 -24.40 -4.32 61.50
N LEU A 1129 -23.65 -3.69 60.59
CA LEU A 1129 -23.58 -4.05 59.17
C LEU A 1129 -22.69 -5.28 58.91
N LYS A 1130 -23.16 -6.22 58.09
CA LYS A 1130 -22.41 -7.43 57.71
C LYS A 1130 -21.40 -7.13 56.58
N GLN A 1131 -20.11 -7.33 56.86
CA GLN A 1131 -19.05 -7.09 55.87
C GLN A 1131 -19.05 -8.17 54.77
N ARG A 1132 -19.12 -7.74 53.51
CA ARG A 1132 -19.08 -8.60 52.32
C ARG A 1132 -17.63 -8.78 51.86
N ALA A 1133 -17.23 -10.01 51.52
CA ALA A 1133 -15.89 -10.31 51.03
C ALA A 1133 -15.56 -9.48 49.77
N GLY A 1134 -14.42 -8.79 49.77
CA GLY A 1134 -13.98 -7.91 48.67
C GLY A 1134 -14.49 -6.47 48.72
N TYR A 1135 -15.31 -6.11 49.71
CA TYR A 1135 -15.90 -4.77 49.88
C TYR A 1135 -15.51 -4.15 51.23
N ARG A 1136 -15.44 -2.81 51.26
CA ARG A 1136 -15.24 -2.00 52.46
C ARG A 1136 -16.40 -1.03 52.64
N PHE A 1137 -16.63 -0.61 53.88
CA PHE A 1137 -17.57 0.47 54.17
C PHE A 1137 -16.87 1.82 54.08
N LEU A 1138 -17.56 2.81 53.53
CA LEU A 1138 -17.10 4.19 53.43
C LEU A 1138 -18.19 5.09 54.01
N THR A 1139 -17.86 5.84 55.08
CA THR A 1139 -18.82 6.72 55.75
C THR A 1139 -18.51 8.18 55.44
N ILE A 1140 -19.50 8.90 54.91
CA ILE A 1140 -19.37 10.29 54.45
C ILE A 1140 -20.35 11.16 55.26
N PRO A 1141 -19.84 12.03 56.17
CA PRO A 1141 -20.69 12.95 56.91
C PRO A 1141 -21.06 14.18 56.06
N VAL A 1142 -22.35 14.32 55.77
CA VAL A 1142 -22.89 15.49 55.07
C VAL A 1142 -23.59 16.41 56.08
N VAL A 1143 -23.34 17.71 55.94
CA VAL A 1143 -23.81 18.73 56.87
C VAL A 1143 -24.64 19.75 56.12
N MET A 1144 -25.76 20.13 56.73
CA MET A 1144 -26.60 21.22 56.24
C MET A 1144 -26.98 22.17 57.37
N GLN A 1145 -26.72 23.46 57.16
CA GLN A 1145 -27.00 24.50 58.13
C GLN A 1145 -27.42 25.78 57.42
N ASP A 1146 -28.68 26.17 57.61
CA ASP A 1146 -29.22 27.44 57.15
C ASP A 1146 -29.37 28.43 58.31
N THR A 1147 -28.87 29.65 58.13
CA THR A 1147 -28.86 30.71 59.15
C THR A 1147 -29.69 31.94 58.75
N GLY A 1148 -30.45 31.86 57.65
CA GLY A 1148 -31.32 32.93 57.17
C GLY A 1148 -32.63 33.11 57.96
N ASP A 1149 -33.35 34.21 57.67
CA ASP A 1149 -34.54 34.71 58.40
C ASP A 1149 -35.84 33.89 58.23
N ASP A 1150 -35.84 32.80 57.44
CA ASP A 1150 -37.01 31.92 57.22
C ASP A 1150 -37.18 30.92 58.38
N LEU A 1151 -37.50 31.42 59.56
CA LEU A 1151 -37.78 30.61 60.76
C LEU A 1151 -39.26 30.16 60.77
N GLY A 1152 -39.52 28.87 60.51
CA GLY A 1152 -40.82 28.24 60.79
C GLY A 1152 -41.30 27.14 59.82
N GLY A 1153 -40.66 26.97 58.65
CA GLY A 1153 -41.02 25.97 57.64
C GLY A 1153 -39.99 24.84 57.49
N PHE A 1154 -40.41 23.67 56.98
CA PHE A 1154 -39.48 22.60 56.61
C PHE A 1154 -39.05 22.74 55.14
N ILE A 1155 -37.79 22.42 54.86
CA ILE A 1155 -37.23 22.38 53.51
C ILE A 1155 -37.03 20.92 53.13
N THR A 1156 -37.35 20.55 51.90
CA THR A 1156 -37.06 19.19 51.43
C THR A 1156 -35.55 19.01 51.28
N TYR A 1157 -34.96 18.06 52.01
CA TYR A 1157 -33.53 17.71 52.05
C TYR A 1157 -33.35 16.18 52.15
N ARG A 1158 -32.83 15.53 51.10
CA ARG A 1158 -32.72 14.06 50.94
C ARG A 1158 -31.27 13.57 50.78
N PRO A 1159 -30.44 13.65 51.83
CA PRO A 1159 -29.04 13.22 51.75
C PRO A 1159 -28.89 11.71 51.44
N ASN A 1160 -29.86 10.88 51.83
CA ASN A 1160 -29.88 9.44 51.56
C ASN A 1160 -30.05 9.06 50.08
N ARG A 1161 -30.16 10.01 49.16
CA ARG A 1161 -30.22 9.76 47.70
C ARG A 1161 -28.96 10.17 46.96
N TYR A 1162 -27.91 10.60 47.66
CA TYR A 1162 -26.68 11.01 47.00
C TYR A 1162 -25.90 9.79 46.52
N ALA A 1163 -25.72 9.71 45.20
CA ALA A 1163 -24.96 8.65 44.56
C ALA A 1163 -23.46 8.93 44.66
N LEU A 1164 -22.70 7.88 44.95
CA LEU A 1164 -21.25 7.87 44.94
C LEU A 1164 -20.78 7.13 43.68
N THR A 1165 -20.01 7.77 42.80
CA THR A 1165 -19.59 7.18 41.51
C THR A 1165 -18.09 6.86 41.51
N ASP A 1166 -17.68 5.68 41.06
CA ASP A 1166 -16.26 5.37 40.79
C ASP A 1166 -15.76 5.92 39.43
N LEU A 1167 -14.46 5.81 39.15
CA LEU A 1167 -13.89 6.31 37.90
C LEU A 1167 -14.30 5.50 36.66
N GLN A 1168 -14.85 4.30 36.84
CA GLN A 1168 -15.37 3.43 35.79
C GLN A 1168 -16.82 3.78 35.44
N GLY A 1169 -17.48 4.61 36.26
CA GLY A 1169 -18.84 5.09 36.04
C GLY A 1169 -19.92 4.28 36.77
N THR A 1170 -19.53 3.44 37.74
CA THR A 1170 -20.47 2.67 38.56
C THR A 1170 -20.98 3.53 39.72
N ASP A 1171 -22.30 3.65 39.86
CA ASP A 1171 -22.95 4.37 40.96
C ASP A 1171 -23.23 3.43 42.15
N TYR A 1172 -22.88 3.89 43.34
CA TYR A 1172 -23.12 3.23 44.63
C TYR A 1172 -24.10 4.08 45.44
N GLU A 1173 -25.20 3.47 45.86
CA GLU A 1173 -26.18 4.08 46.76
C GLU A 1173 -25.79 3.87 48.23
N PRO A 1174 -26.19 4.79 49.13
CA PRO A 1174 -25.95 4.59 50.56
C PRO A 1174 -26.77 3.40 51.06
N ILE A 1175 -26.10 2.44 51.68
CA ILE A 1175 -26.72 1.22 52.22
C ILE A 1175 -27.47 1.49 53.53
N ASP A 1176 -27.02 2.50 54.29
CA ASP A 1176 -27.64 2.95 55.53
C ASP A 1176 -27.12 4.35 55.89
N TYR A 1177 -27.74 4.99 56.89
CA TYR A 1177 -27.31 6.30 57.38
C TYR A 1177 -27.56 6.49 58.88
N VAL A 1178 -26.77 7.35 59.54
CA VAL A 1178 -27.03 7.80 60.91
C VAL A 1178 -27.36 9.28 60.92
N ASN A 1179 -28.53 9.63 61.46
CA ASN A 1179 -28.91 11.02 61.72
C ASN A 1179 -28.41 11.43 63.12
N ARG A 1180 -27.48 12.39 63.20
CA ARG A 1180 -26.97 12.89 64.49
C ARG A 1180 -27.81 14.00 65.10
N ASN A 1181 -28.83 14.51 64.39
CA ASN A 1181 -29.71 15.56 64.89
C ASN A 1181 -31.14 15.44 64.35
N GLU A 1182 -31.97 14.63 65.02
CA GLU A 1182 -33.39 14.42 64.67
C GLU A 1182 -34.26 15.68 64.76
N LYS A 1183 -33.80 16.74 65.43
CA LYS A 1183 -34.51 18.03 65.43
C LYS A 1183 -34.29 18.80 64.14
N ALA A 1184 -33.12 18.62 63.51
CA ALA A 1184 -32.75 19.27 62.25
C ALA A 1184 -33.23 18.53 61.01
N TRP A 1185 -33.29 17.20 61.05
CA TRP A 1185 -33.74 16.39 59.92
C TRP A 1185 -34.72 15.30 60.37
N LYS A 1186 -35.94 15.31 59.82
CA LYS A 1186 -37.04 14.37 60.15
C LYS A 1186 -37.62 13.69 58.92
N ASN A 1187 -38.30 12.56 59.15
CA ASN A 1187 -39.01 11.78 58.14
C ASN A 1187 -38.15 11.34 56.94
N GLY A 1188 -36.82 11.37 57.06
CA GLY A 1188 -35.88 10.99 56.00
C GLY A 1188 -35.79 11.95 54.81
N PHE A 1189 -36.46 13.11 54.86
CA PHE A 1189 -36.41 14.09 53.76
C PHE A 1189 -36.69 15.54 54.15
N GLN A 1190 -36.94 15.87 55.43
CA GLN A 1190 -37.36 17.22 55.84
C GLN A 1190 -36.30 17.85 56.75
N TYR A 1191 -35.77 19.01 56.36
CA TYR A 1191 -34.86 19.82 57.15
C TYR A 1191 -35.57 21.00 57.83
N PHE A 1192 -35.21 21.31 59.07
CA PHE A 1192 -35.75 22.42 59.84
C PHE A 1192 -34.64 23.39 60.26
N ALA A 1193 -34.65 24.59 59.68
CA ALA A 1193 -33.80 25.71 60.11
C ALA A 1193 -34.23 26.20 61.52
N PRO A 1194 -33.32 26.67 62.37
CA PRO A 1194 -31.88 26.92 62.15
C PRO A 1194 -30.99 25.75 62.62
N TYR A 1195 -31.56 24.58 62.91
CA TYR A 1195 -30.81 23.48 63.51
C TYR A 1195 -29.78 22.91 62.52
N LYS A 1196 -28.54 22.66 62.98
CA LYS A 1196 -27.49 22.04 62.15
C LYS A 1196 -27.81 20.56 61.94
N SER A 1197 -28.06 20.16 60.69
CA SER A 1197 -28.21 18.76 60.30
C SER A 1197 -26.83 18.14 60.02
N ARG A 1198 -26.58 16.95 60.56
CA ARG A 1198 -25.40 16.14 60.29
C ARG A 1198 -25.85 14.70 60.08
N VAL A 1199 -25.73 14.24 58.84
CA VAL A 1199 -26.15 12.89 58.42
C VAL A 1199 -24.93 12.14 57.93
N GLU A 1200 -24.65 10.98 58.54
CA GLU A 1200 -23.52 10.12 58.20
C GLU A 1200 -24.01 9.06 57.22
N LEU A 1201 -23.65 9.18 55.94
CA LEU A 1201 -24.06 8.26 54.88
C LEU A 1201 -23.05 7.13 54.75
N VAL A 1202 -23.50 5.88 54.81
CA VAL A 1202 -22.63 4.69 54.72
C VAL A 1202 -22.81 4.01 53.37
N TYR A 1203 -21.71 3.82 52.66
CA TYR A 1203 -21.65 3.12 51.37
C TYR A 1203 -20.87 1.82 51.50
N GLN A 1204 -21.23 0.80 50.73
CA GLN A 1204 -20.47 -0.43 50.59
C GLN A 1204 -19.79 -0.46 49.20
N VAL A 1205 -18.47 -0.27 49.16
CA VAL A 1205 -17.70 -0.10 47.93
C VAL A 1205 -16.59 -1.17 47.79
N PRO A 1206 -16.19 -1.56 46.56
CA PRO A 1206 -15.09 -2.51 46.35
C PRO A 1206 -13.74 -2.02 46.91
N ILE A 1207 -12.91 -2.94 47.40
CA ILE A 1207 -11.59 -2.62 47.99
C ILE A 1207 -10.57 -2.16 46.92
N ASP A 1208 -10.69 -2.65 45.69
CA ASP A 1208 -9.82 -2.35 44.56
C ASP A 1208 -9.98 -0.91 44.04
N GLN A 1209 -11.15 -0.31 44.23
CA GLN A 1209 -11.42 1.07 43.82
C GLN A 1209 -10.99 2.08 44.89
N LYS A 1210 -10.15 3.04 44.50
CA LYS A 1210 -9.52 4.01 45.43
C LYS A 1210 -10.02 5.45 45.28
N ARG A 1211 -10.75 5.78 44.23
CA ARG A 1211 -11.23 7.15 43.95
C ARG A 1211 -12.70 7.14 43.58
N PHE A 1212 -13.45 8.02 44.21
CA PHE A 1212 -14.88 8.17 44.01
C PHE A 1212 -15.26 9.65 43.94
N VAL A 1213 -16.42 9.95 43.37
CA VAL A 1213 -17.02 11.29 43.33
C VAL A 1213 -18.45 11.19 43.85
N LEU A 1214 -18.75 11.93 44.92
CA LEU A 1214 -20.12 12.07 45.43
C LEU A 1214 -20.79 13.23 44.69
N PHE A 1215 -22.01 13.02 44.17
CA PHE A 1215 -22.83 14.09 43.60
C PHE A 1215 -24.02 14.41 44.50
N ALA A 1216 -24.03 15.60 45.10
CA ALA A 1216 -25.09 16.09 45.96
C ALA A 1216 -25.88 17.20 45.27
N SER A 1217 -27.17 16.95 45.02
CA SER A 1217 -28.09 17.92 44.43
C SER A 1217 -29.44 17.81 45.12
N ASP A 1218 -29.94 18.91 45.69
CA ASP A 1218 -31.18 18.91 46.45
C ASP A 1218 -31.80 20.32 46.51
N PRO A 1219 -33.14 20.46 46.51
CA PRO A 1219 -33.81 21.76 46.65
C PRO A 1219 -33.37 22.59 47.86
N ALA A 1220 -32.81 21.96 48.90
CA ALA A 1220 -32.40 22.67 50.11
C ALA A 1220 -31.18 23.59 49.95
N PHE A 1221 -30.40 23.46 48.88
CA PHE A 1221 -29.28 24.34 48.61
C PHE A 1221 -29.14 24.67 47.12
N PRO A 1222 -28.80 25.92 46.75
CA PRO A 1222 -28.94 26.41 45.38
C PRO A 1222 -27.87 25.90 44.39
N LYS A 1223 -26.78 25.28 44.87
CA LYS A 1223 -25.65 24.86 44.03
C LYS A 1223 -25.40 23.35 44.17
N PRO A 1224 -25.64 22.53 43.12
CA PRO A 1224 -25.22 21.14 43.10
C PRO A 1224 -23.73 21.02 43.40
N THR A 1225 -23.35 20.11 44.28
CA THR A 1225 -21.97 20.00 44.81
C THR A 1225 -21.40 18.63 44.50
N THR A 1226 -20.23 18.57 43.87
CA THR A 1226 -19.43 17.35 43.68
C THR A 1226 -18.27 17.30 44.67
N VAL A 1227 -18.07 16.13 45.27
CA VAL A 1227 -17.04 15.91 46.29
C VAL A 1227 -16.10 14.80 45.85
N LYS A 1228 -14.82 15.14 45.63
CA LYS A 1228 -13.78 14.15 45.29
C LYS A 1228 -13.36 13.39 46.55
N ILE A 1229 -13.49 12.08 46.52
CA ILE A 1229 -13.07 11.18 47.58
C ILE A 1229 -11.87 10.35 47.09
N ASP A 1230 -10.73 10.50 47.76
CA ASP A 1230 -9.48 9.82 47.39
C ASP A 1230 -8.96 9.02 48.59
N LEU A 1231 -9.05 7.70 48.49
CA LEU A 1231 -8.66 6.74 49.53
C LEU A 1231 -7.23 6.24 49.35
N THR A 1232 -6.40 6.92 48.53
CA THR A 1232 -4.98 6.55 48.34
C THR A 1232 -4.07 6.90 49.51
N LYS A 1233 -4.53 7.73 50.46
CA LYS A 1233 -3.76 8.16 51.64
C LYS A 1233 -4.28 7.58 52.97
N GLN A 1234 -5.26 6.67 52.95
CA GLN A 1234 -5.89 6.08 54.14
C GLN A 1234 -5.70 4.57 54.18
#